data_AF-A0A434AYP5-F1
#
_entry.id   AF-A0A434AYP5-F1
#
_cell.length_a   1.000
_cell.length_b   1.000
_cell.length_c   1.000
_cell.angle_alpha   90.00
_cell.angle_beta   90.00
_cell.angle_gamma   90.00
#
_symmetry.space_group_name_H-M   'P 1'
#
loop_
_entity.id
_entity.type
_entity.pdbx_description
1 polymer ?
#
loop_
_entity_poly.entity_id
_entity_poly.type
_entity_poly.pdbx_seq_one_letter_code
_entity_poly.pdbx_strand_id
1 'polypeptide(L)'
;MTSKNLTLLLITFLVWSSCQPKVEKAKDLQNSFPNILNIQGIPASQFDLKPFGFSDLGAWHGYALPPKDSTEYYGGFSGPLCMKMWGQWLGKCVSQLELTDAATMEAIDLSKAKAEMLYLPGRLQQNLELKDWRIQLRLIFVSNRTSLIETTILNKKDTNASIFTGWKGRLFAKGLQFSECPNGIQVDFENGKKHFLIQTNKEEDVMISADRRSYHLIVKKPIDLPAGEARKLKLLHSYYFNPEEASLESNQISDYFAQSDSLFSANKIRWNGYLSKALESKNPLLRKAENRKLAVKCVETLLTNWRSAAGDLKHDGVFPSAAYQGFYGFWSWDSWKQAVALAHFQPQLAKSNIRSLFDYQDKMGMVADCIYFDASENNWRDTKAPLAAWAVLQIYQETHDLDFVKEMYPKLVKYHNWWYQNRDHDRNGLCEYGSTDGTLIAAKWESGMDNAVRFDDAKMLKNNAHAWSMNQESVDLNAYLYAEKNQLAALALLLDKTAEANTYQEQAKSLKQQIATKFWDEQTGFFYDRALETGKLLTIQQGAEGWIPLYTKIASKKQAAAVRNILVDSTKFASYMPFPTLAADHAKFNPLKGYWRGPVWIDQAYFGIKGLQNYGFKKDADALSENLLQHAEGLLEDAPIRENYHPLTGKGLNANHFSWSAAHFLMLLSDEE
;
A
#
# COMPACT_ATOMS: atom_id res chain seq x y z
N MET A 1 -25.59 54.96 68.50
CA MET A 1 -25.17 55.52 67.20
C MET A 1 -23.67 55.27 67.11
N THR A 2 -23.09 54.42 66.27
CA THR A 2 -23.42 53.87 64.95
C THR A 2 -22.66 52.54 64.80
N SER A 3 -23.35 51.48 64.41
CA SER A 3 -22.76 50.17 64.10
C SER A 3 -21.96 50.22 62.80
N LYS A 4 -20.70 49.78 62.84
CA LYS A 4 -19.90 49.52 61.64
C LYS A 4 -20.22 48.11 61.12
N ASN A 5 -20.84 48.04 59.95
CA ASN A 5 -21.00 46.80 59.19
C ASN A 5 -19.64 46.41 58.61
N LEU A 6 -19.14 45.24 59.00
CA LEU A 6 -17.99 44.58 58.38
C LEU A 6 -18.54 43.43 57.53
N THR A 7 -18.68 43.66 56.22
CA THR A 7 -19.07 42.63 55.27
C THR A 7 -17.87 41.75 54.97
N LEU A 8 -17.84 40.54 55.54
CA LEU A 8 -16.84 39.52 55.26
C LEU A 8 -17.25 38.76 53.98
N LEU A 9 -16.71 39.15 52.82
CA LEU A 9 -16.82 38.35 51.60
C LEU A 9 -15.73 37.26 51.64
N LEU A 10 -16.12 36.02 51.95
CA LEU A 10 -15.27 34.85 51.71
C LEU A 10 -15.18 34.63 50.19
N ILE A 11 -14.04 34.99 49.60
CA ILE A 11 -13.66 34.57 48.26
C ILE A 11 -12.94 33.23 48.40
N THR A 12 -13.65 32.14 48.10
CA THR A 12 -13.07 30.82 47.87
C THR A 12 -12.27 30.85 46.57
N PHE A 13 -10.94 30.86 46.68
CA PHE A 13 -10.05 30.58 45.55
C PHE A 13 -10.17 29.09 45.18
N LEU A 14 -11.07 28.78 44.26
CA LEU A 14 -11.05 27.53 43.51
C LEU A 14 -9.86 27.61 42.54
N VAL A 15 -8.74 27.00 42.93
CA VAL A 15 -7.62 26.73 42.02
C VAL A 15 -8.12 25.70 41.00
N TRP A 16 -8.53 26.18 39.83
CA TRP A 16 -8.62 25.34 38.65
C TRP A 16 -7.19 24.97 38.23
N SER A 17 -6.73 23.84 38.77
CA SER A 17 -5.61 23.11 38.18
C SER A 17 -6.04 22.68 36.78
N SER A 18 -5.69 23.48 35.77
CA SER A 18 -5.72 23.05 34.39
C SER A 18 -4.85 21.80 34.30
N CYS A 19 -5.46 20.62 34.27
CA CYS A 19 -4.80 19.43 33.74
C CYS A 19 -4.52 19.71 32.26
N GLN A 20 -3.41 20.38 31.96
CA GLN A 20 -2.78 20.17 30.67
C GLN A 20 -2.46 18.68 30.61
N PRO A 21 -2.94 17.94 29.59
CA PRO A 21 -2.44 16.60 29.39
C PRO A 21 -0.92 16.70 29.33
N LYS A 22 -0.23 15.90 30.13
CA LYS A 22 1.22 15.73 29.98
C LYS A 22 1.45 15.41 28.50
N VAL A 23 2.01 16.35 27.76
CA VAL A 23 2.51 16.09 26.42
C VAL A 23 3.68 15.14 26.62
N GLU A 24 3.40 13.84 26.60
CA GLU A 24 4.45 12.85 26.38
C GLU A 24 5.20 13.34 25.13
N LYS A 25 6.50 13.59 25.26
CA LYS A 25 7.34 13.90 24.10
C LYS A 25 7.09 12.77 23.09
N ALA A 26 6.43 13.09 21.98
CA ALA A 26 6.17 12.12 20.93
C ALA A 26 7.51 11.46 20.58
N LYS A 27 7.57 10.13 20.67
CA LYS A 27 8.77 9.38 20.35
C LYS A 27 9.17 9.69 18.91
N ASP A 28 10.45 9.97 18.69
CA ASP A 28 10.98 10.23 17.34
C ASP A 28 11.12 8.91 16.57
N LEU A 29 9.99 8.35 16.14
CA LEU A 29 9.94 7.06 15.46
C LEU A 29 10.52 7.14 14.05
N GLN A 30 10.24 8.21 13.30
CA GLN A 30 10.77 8.43 11.94
C GLN A 30 12.30 8.27 11.91
N ASN A 31 13.04 8.93 12.81
CA ASN A 31 14.50 8.83 12.82
C ASN A 31 15.03 7.52 13.44
N SER A 32 14.18 6.71 14.08
CA SER A 32 14.57 5.45 14.73
C SER A 32 14.62 4.25 13.77
N PHE A 33 14.13 4.41 12.54
CA PHE A 33 14.01 3.34 11.56
C PHE A 33 14.66 3.69 10.20
N PRO A 34 15.97 3.99 10.15
CA PRO A 34 16.66 4.19 8.87
C PRO A 34 16.81 2.88 8.09
N ASN A 35 16.66 2.96 6.77
CA ASN A 35 16.99 1.94 5.80
C ASN A 35 16.31 0.58 6.08
N ILE A 36 15.04 0.60 6.52
CA ILE A 36 14.24 -0.61 6.69
C ILE A 36 13.90 -1.25 5.33
N LEU A 37 13.84 -0.46 4.26
CA LEU A 37 13.74 -0.92 2.89
C LEU A 37 14.94 -0.44 2.08
N ASN A 38 15.56 -1.35 1.35
CA ASN A 38 16.55 -0.98 0.35
C ASN A 38 15.86 -0.51 -0.93
N ILE A 39 15.85 0.81 -1.11
CA ILE A 39 15.38 1.49 -2.32
C ILE A 39 16.53 2.14 -3.10
N GLN A 40 17.76 1.63 -2.92
CA GLN A 40 18.92 2.12 -3.66
C GLN A 40 18.94 1.52 -5.07
N GLY A 41 19.15 2.36 -6.08
CA GLY A 41 19.27 1.93 -7.47
C GLY A 41 19.28 3.08 -8.45
N ILE A 42 19.86 2.84 -9.63
CA ILE A 42 19.84 3.74 -10.78
C ILE A 42 19.10 3.02 -11.92
N PRO A 43 18.03 3.59 -12.51
CA PRO A 43 17.34 2.95 -13.62
C PRO A 43 18.27 2.80 -14.82
N ALA A 44 18.35 1.58 -15.37
CA ALA A 44 19.13 1.33 -16.58
C ALA A 44 18.43 1.91 -17.83
N SER A 45 17.10 1.99 -17.81
CA SER A 45 16.26 2.52 -18.88
C SER A 45 14.98 3.16 -18.34
N GLN A 46 14.25 3.86 -19.21
CA GLN A 46 12.99 4.55 -18.87
C GLN A 46 11.94 3.63 -18.22
N PHE A 47 11.86 2.36 -18.60
CA PHE A 47 10.86 1.40 -18.10
C PHE A 47 11.47 0.35 -17.15
N ASP A 48 12.70 0.56 -16.69
CA ASP A 48 13.34 -0.32 -15.70
C ASP A 48 12.81 -0.01 -14.30
N LEU A 49 11.78 -0.75 -13.88
CA LEU A 49 11.17 -0.60 -12.54
C LEU A 49 11.91 -1.39 -11.44
N LYS A 50 13.07 -2.00 -11.73
CA LYS A 50 13.83 -2.74 -10.70
C LYS A 50 14.31 -1.82 -9.59
N PRO A 51 14.91 -0.63 -9.87
CA PRO A 51 14.97 0.42 -8.87
C PRO A 51 13.53 0.84 -8.57
N PHE A 52 13.14 0.78 -7.31
CA PHE A 52 11.82 1.21 -6.85
C PHE A 52 11.97 2.53 -6.10
N GLY A 53 10.99 3.43 -6.27
CA GLY A 53 11.04 4.76 -5.69
C GLY A 53 10.11 4.92 -4.48
N PHE A 54 10.57 5.67 -3.49
CA PHE A 54 9.76 6.27 -2.44
C PHE A 54 8.79 7.31 -3.05
N SER A 55 7.53 7.25 -2.61
CA SER A 55 6.46 8.21 -2.86
C SER A 55 5.64 8.37 -1.58
N ASP A 56 4.97 9.50 -1.41
CA ASP A 56 4.14 9.81 -0.24
C ASP A 56 3.00 10.77 -0.63
N LEU A 57 2.02 10.94 0.25
CA LEU A 57 0.85 11.80 0.07
C LEU A 57 -0.01 11.50 -1.18
N GLY A 58 0.03 10.26 -1.68
CA GLY A 58 -0.72 9.93 -2.89
C GLY A 58 -0.09 10.49 -4.17
N ALA A 59 1.18 10.90 -4.14
CA ALA A 59 1.83 11.50 -5.29
C ALA A 59 2.04 10.51 -6.44
N TRP A 60 1.99 11.04 -7.65
CA TRP A 60 2.10 10.28 -8.89
C TRP A 60 3.53 10.21 -9.44
N HIS A 61 4.52 10.59 -8.64
CA HIS A 61 5.94 10.42 -8.92
C HIS A 61 6.72 9.96 -7.69
N GLY A 62 7.89 9.36 -7.89
CA GLY A 62 8.71 8.81 -6.81
C GLY A 62 10.20 8.81 -7.13
N TYR A 63 11.03 8.51 -6.11
CA TYR A 63 12.49 8.60 -6.19
C TYR A 63 13.17 7.43 -5.52
N ALA A 64 14.24 6.93 -6.13
CA ALA A 64 15.15 6.00 -5.48
C ALA A 64 16.38 6.76 -4.92
N LEU A 65 17.15 6.10 -4.06
CA LEU A 65 18.45 6.59 -3.63
C LEU A 65 19.53 6.11 -4.62
N PRO A 66 20.53 6.92 -4.98
CA PRO A 66 21.69 6.39 -5.69
C PRO A 66 22.42 5.38 -4.77
N PRO A 67 22.89 4.24 -5.29
CA PRO A 67 23.77 3.35 -4.54
C PRO A 67 24.99 4.10 -4.01
N LYS A 68 25.45 3.75 -2.81
CA LYS A 68 26.58 4.43 -2.18
C LYS A 68 27.85 4.42 -3.04
N ASP A 69 28.08 3.40 -3.84
CA ASP A 69 29.23 3.26 -4.74
C ASP A 69 29.09 4.02 -6.07
N SER A 70 27.90 4.53 -6.40
CA SER A 70 27.64 5.33 -7.61
C SER A 70 27.89 6.83 -7.35
N THR A 71 29.15 7.16 -7.09
CA THR A 71 29.58 8.50 -6.64
C THR A 71 29.30 9.61 -7.65
N GLU A 72 29.16 9.28 -8.93
CA GLU A 72 28.83 10.22 -10.00
C GLU A 72 27.41 10.79 -9.89
N TYR A 73 26.54 10.22 -9.05
CA TYR A 73 25.18 10.73 -8.78
C TYR A 73 25.03 11.41 -7.41
N TYR A 74 26.13 11.59 -6.66
CA TYR A 74 26.07 12.34 -5.41
C TYR A 74 25.56 13.77 -5.66
N GLY A 75 24.72 14.25 -4.75
CA GLY A 75 24.05 15.54 -4.90
C GLY A 75 22.73 15.47 -5.67
N GLY A 76 22.22 14.29 -6.01
CA GLY A 76 20.90 14.14 -6.62
C GLY A 76 20.25 12.79 -6.30
N PHE A 77 18.92 12.73 -6.35
CA PHE A 77 18.17 11.48 -6.17
C PHE A 77 17.94 10.78 -7.51
N SER A 78 17.80 9.45 -7.49
CA SER A 78 17.50 8.68 -8.69
C SER A 78 16.09 9.00 -9.17
N GLY A 79 15.96 9.30 -10.46
CA GLY A 79 14.69 9.59 -11.12
C GLY A 79 14.35 11.05 -11.35
N PRO A 80 13.06 11.43 -11.34
CA PRO A 80 11.91 10.71 -10.77
C PRO A 80 11.30 9.60 -11.66
N LEU A 81 10.58 8.67 -11.04
CA LEU A 81 9.66 7.71 -11.67
C LEU A 81 8.25 8.32 -11.72
N CYS A 82 7.70 8.59 -12.91
CA CYS A 82 6.32 9.02 -13.09
C CYS A 82 5.38 7.81 -13.20
N MET A 83 4.38 7.74 -12.32
CA MET A 83 3.63 6.51 -12.07
C MET A 83 2.24 6.46 -12.72
N LYS A 84 2.13 6.88 -13.99
CA LYS A 84 0.88 6.80 -14.75
C LYS A 84 0.89 5.61 -15.72
N MET A 85 -0.09 4.72 -15.61
CA MET A 85 -0.35 3.51 -16.43
C MET A 85 0.80 2.49 -16.53
N TRP A 86 1.99 2.89 -16.95
CA TRP A 86 3.09 1.98 -17.27
C TRP A 86 4.36 2.20 -16.44
N GLY A 87 4.46 3.33 -15.74
CA GLY A 87 5.66 3.70 -15.01
C GLY A 87 6.79 4.12 -15.94
N GLN A 88 7.29 5.34 -15.79
CA GLN A 88 8.41 5.81 -16.60
C GLN A 88 9.34 6.69 -15.79
N TRP A 89 10.62 6.31 -15.71
CA TRP A 89 11.67 7.17 -15.20
C TRP A 89 11.93 8.29 -16.18
N LEU A 90 12.00 9.54 -15.70
CA LEU A 90 12.34 10.67 -16.55
C LEU A 90 13.82 10.64 -16.95
N GLY A 91 14.68 10.21 -16.03
CA GLY A 91 16.13 10.12 -16.22
C GLY A 91 16.76 9.33 -15.08
N LYS A 92 18.08 9.15 -15.15
CA LYS A 92 18.84 8.55 -14.04
C LYS A 92 18.87 9.47 -12.82
N CYS A 93 19.13 10.74 -13.07
CA CYS A 93 19.02 11.83 -12.12
C CYS A 93 18.70 13.10 -12.92
N VAL A 94 17.57 13.74 -12.62
CA VAL A 94 17.16 14.96 -13.34
C VAL A 94 17.46 16.25 -12.58
N SER A 95 17.92 16.16 -11.32
CA SER A 95 18.21 17.32 -10.47
C SER A 95 19.42 17.06 -9.59
N GLN A 96 20.59 16.99 -10.21
CA GLN A 96 21.87 16.84 -9.52
C GLN A 96 22.46 18.19 -9.19
N LEU A 97 22.79 18.42 -7.91
CA LEU A 97 23.45 19.62 -7.41
C LEU A 97 24.83 19.82 -8.05
N GLU A 98 25.11 21.03 -8.50
CA GLU A 98 26.42 21.50 -8.93
C GLU A 98 26.86 22.67 -8.04
N LEU A 99 28.09 22.61 -7.53
CA LEU A 99 28.69 23.65 -6.71
C LEU A 99 30.01 24.08 -7.36
N THR A 100 30.26 25.38 -7.44
CA THR A 100 31.51 25.95 -8.00
C THR A 100 32.05 26.99 -7.03
N ASP A 101 33.34 26.93 -6.70
CA ASP A 101 33.99 27.96 -5.88
C ASP A 101 34.07 29.27 -6.68
N ALA A 102 33.53 30.36 -6.14
CA ALA A 102 33.42 31.62 -6.89
C ALA A 102 34.76 32.35 -7.03
N ALA A 103 35.78 32.00 -6.23
CA ALA A 103 37.10 32.61 -6.33
C ALA A 103 37.97 31.92 -7.39
N THR A 104 37.94 30.59 -7.44
CA THR A 104 38.75 29.82 -8.39
C THR A 104 38.02 29.46 -9.67
N MET A 105 36.68 29.55 -9.66
CA MET A 105 35.80 29.02 -10.72
C MET A 105 35.93 27.51 -10.94
N GLU A 106 36.47 26.79 -9.95
CA GLU A 106 36.59 25.33 -10.00
C GLU A 106 35.36 24.64 -9.39
N ALA A 107 34.95 23.53 -10.00
CA ALA A 107 33.87 22.71 -9.49
C ALA A 107 34.24 22.03 -8.16
N ILE A 108 33.34 22.11 -7.18
CA ILE A 108 33.44 21.33 -5.95
C ILE A 108 32.93 19.91 -6.25
N ASP A 109 33.87 19.00 -6.43
CA ASP A 109 33.62 17.62 -6.83
C ASP A 109 32.96 16.79 -5.70
N LEU A 110 31.63 16.68 -5.76
CA LEU A 110 30.84 15.94 -4.78
C LEU A 110 31.17 14.44 -4.76
N SER A 111 31.67 13.85 -5.85
CA SER A 111 31.97 12.42 -5.95
C SER A 111 33.07 11.96 -4.97
N LYS A 112 33.86 12.91 -4.45
CA LYS A 112 34.91 12.69 -3.45
C LYS A 112 34.39 12.65 -2.01
N ALA A 113 33.10 12.87 -1.78
CA ALA A 113 32.52 12.91 -0.45
C ALA A 113 32.48 11.52 0.20
N LYS A 114 32.62 11.47 1.53
CA LYS A 114 32.15 10.32 2.30
C LYS A 114 30.63 10.44 2.44
N ALA A 115 29.89 9.53 1.82
CA ALA A 115 28.43 9.59 1.79
C ALA A 115 27.74 8.63 2.77
N GLU A 116 26.57 9.07 3.22
CA GLU A 116 25.55 8.26 3.88
C GLU A 116 24.22 8.44 3.13
N MET A 117 23.61 7.32 2.74
CA MET A 117 22.31 7.28 2.07
C MET A 117 21.26 6.76 3.05
N LEU A 118 20.21 7.55 3.25
CA LEU A 118 19.18 7.28 4.27
C LEU A 118 17.80 7.33 3.63
N TYR A 119 17.09 6.20 3.68
CA TYR A 119 15.65 6.17 3.59
C TYR A 119 15.07 6.12 5.00
N LEU A 120 14.30 7.13 5.36
CA LEU A 120 13.56 7.20 6.61
C LEU A 120 12.06 7.18 6.27
N PRO A 121 11.19 6.71 7.18
CA PRO A 121 9.74 6.75 6.98
C PRO A 121 9.27 8.15 6.58
N GLY A 122 8.95 8.33 5.29
CA GLY A 122 8.52 9.61 4.74
C GLY A 122 9.58 10.58 4.23
N ARG A 123 10.88 10.23 4.23
CA ARG A 123 11.97 11.11 3.81
C ARG A 123 13.14 10.37 3.19
N LEU A 124 13.65 10.85 2.06
CA LEU A 124 14.98 10.48 1.57
C LEU A 124 16.02 11.50 2.02
N GLN A 125 17.24 11.04 2.26
CA GLN A 125 18.33 11.90 2.66
C GLN A 125 19.68 11.39 2.18
N GLN A 126 20.55 12.33 1.80
CA GLN A 126 21.97 12.08 1.55
C GLN A 126 22.78 13.02 2.45
N ASN A 127 23.75 12.47 3.18
CA ASN A 127 24.76 13.26 3.89
C ASN A 127 26.10 13.07 3.18
N LEU A 128 26.68 14.15 2.67
CA LEU A 128 27.94 14.16 1.93
C LEU A 128 28.98 14.96 2.73
N GLU A 129 30.01 14.28 3.22
CA GLU A 129 31.11 14.91 3.95
C GLU A 129 32.34 15.06 3.04
N LEU A 130 32.68 16.30 2.69
CA LEU A 130 33.93 16.67 2.04
C LEU A 130 34.90 17.27 3.07
N LYS A 131 36.14 17.52 2.63
CA LYS A 131 37.16 18.18 3.45
C LYS A 131 36.64 19.53 3.97
N ASP A 132 36.24 20.40 3.05
CA ASP A 132 35.91 21.80 3.32
C ASP A 132 34.39 22.06 3.42
N TRP A 133 33.57 21.07 3.08
CA TRP A 133 32.12 21.23 2.95
C TRP A 133 31.37 20.05 3.57
N ARG A 134 30.19 20.33 4.12
CA ARG A 134 29.19 19.30 4.44
C ARG A 134 27.91 19.64 3.70
N ILE A 135 27.38 18.69 2.95
CA ILE A 135 26.15 18.85 2.18
C ILE A 135 25.13 17.83 2.66
N GLN A 136 23.93 18.29 3.00
CA GLN A 136 22.80 17.41 3.33
C GLN A 136 21.64 17.69 2.38
N LEU A 137 21.25 16.68 1.61
CA LEU A 137 20.06 16.72 0.76
C LEU A 137 18.93 15.97 1.46
N ARG A 138 17.73 16.55 1.49
CA ARG A 138 16.52 15.92 2.05
C ARG A 138 15.37 16.07 1.08
N LEU A 139 14.61 15.00 0.87
CA LEU A 139 13.42 14.99 0.00
C LEU A 139 12.20 14.50 0.79
N ILE A 140 11.14 15.30 0.75
CA ILE A 140 9.80 14.94 1.25
C ILE A 140 8.73 15.28 0.20
N PHE A 141 7.56 14.68 0.31
CA PHE A 141 6.37 15.15 -0.41
C PHE A 141 5.62 16.17 0.45
N VAL A 142 5.19 17.26 -0.19
CA VAL A 142 4.47 18.38 0.44
C VAL A 142 3.00 18.46 -0.02
N SER A 143 2.68 17.79 -1.12
CA SER A 143 1.33 17.56 -1.60
C SER A 143 1.25 16.24 -2.37
N ASN A 144 0.07 15.94 -2.92
CA ASN A 144 -0.15 14.80 -3.81
C ASN A 144 0.32 15.04 -5.26
N ARG A 145 0.99 16.16 -5.53
CA ARG A 145 1.57 16.52 -6.84
C ARG A 145 3.02 16.98 -6.73
N THR A 146 3.47 17.41 -5.55
CA THR A 146 4.74 18.13 -5.36
C THR A 146 5.62 17.50 -4.29
N SER A 147 6.90 17.31 -4.64
CA SER A 147 7.97 16.98 -3.70
C SER A 147 8.95 18.16 -3.54
N LEU A 148 9.40 18.37 -2.30
CA LEU A 148 10.39 19.38 -1.93
C LEU A 148 11.74 18.71 -1.67
N ILE A 149 12.76 19.19 -2.37
CA ILE A 149 14.17 18.88 -2.10
C ILE A 149 14.79 20.09 -1.41
N GLU A 150 15.31 19.91 -0.20
CA GLU A 150 16.09 20.92 0.50
C GLU A 150 17.54 20.45 0.63
N THR A 151 18.47 21.31 0.22
CA THR A 151 19.91 21.08 0.31
C THR A 151 20.52 22.07 1.30
N THR A 152 21.10 21.59 2.38
CA THR A 152 21.87 22.41 3.31
C THR A 152 23.35 22.27 3.01
N ILE A 153 24.05 23.39 2.78
CA ILE A 153 25.49 23.45 2.50
C ILE A 153 26.15 24.20 3.65
N LEU A 154 27.02 23.52 4.39
CA LEU A 154 27.79 24.06 5.50
C LEU A 154 29.24 24.28 5.07
N ASN A 155 29.74 25.50 5.28
CA ASN A 155 31.15 25.82 5.11
C ASN A 155 31.94 25.34 6.34
N LYS A 156 32.83 24.38 6.16
CA LYS A 156 33.70 23.86 7.23
C LYS A 156 35.09 24.50 7.26
N LYS A 157 35.39 25.41 6.32
CA LYS A 157 36.65 26.16 6.32
C LYS A 157 36.65 27.11 7.52
N ASP A 158 37.84 27.47 7.98
CA ASP A 158 38.04 28.54 8.97
C ASP A 158 37.94 29.94 8.35
N THR A 159 37.60 30.02 7.06
CA THR A 159 37.50 31.26 6.27
C THR A 159 36.17 31.34 5.55
N ASN A 160 35.73 32.57 5.26
CA ASN A 160 34.56 32.81 4.43
C ASN A 160 34.82 32.31 3.01
N ALA A 161 33.79 31.76 2.40
CA ALA A 161 33.82 31.29 1.02
C ALA A 161 32.60 31.81 0.27
N SER A 162 32.71 31.91 -1.05
CA SER A 162 31.59 32.26 -1.92
C SER A 162 31.45 31.17 -2.97
N ILE A 163 30.22 30.70 -3.21
CA ILE A 163 29.96 29.58 -4.12
C ILE A 163 28.84 29.89 -5.09
N PHE A 164 29.00 29.49 -6.34
CA PHE A 164 27.89 29.35 -7.27
C PHE A 164 27.19 28.02 -7.07
N THR A 165 25.87 28.02 -7.16
CA THR A 165 25.02 26.85 -6.99
C THR A 165 24.16 26.65 -8.22
N GLY A 166 23.96 25.40 -8.61
CA GLY A 166 23.11 25.05 -9.73
C GLY A 166 22.65 23.60 -9.69
N TRP A 167 21.90 23.22 -10.70
CA TRP A 167 21.46 21.85 -10.92
C TRP A 167 21.58 21.47 -12.39
N LYS A 168 21.90 20.20 -12.63
CA LYS A 168 21.82 19.60 -13.95
C LYS A 168 20.92 18.38 -13.97
N GLY A 169 20.41 18.06 -15.14
CA GLY A 169 19.61 16.86 -15.35
C GLY A 169 19.73 16.34 -16.76
N ARG A 170 19.48 15.04 -16.92
CA ARG A 170 19.43 14.38 -18.22
C ARG A 170 18.27 13.40 -18.32
N LEU A 171 17.47 13.53 -19.37
CA LEU A 171 16.33 12.66 -19.67
C LEU A 171 16.76 11.37 -20.37
N PHE A 172 15.93 10.34 -20.22
CA PHE A 172 15.89 9.24 -21.17
C PHE A 172 15.31 9.69 -22.51
N ALA A 173 15.72 9.04 -23.60
CA ALA A 173 15.57 9.60 -24.95
C ALA A 173 14.17 9.50 -25.58
N LYS A 174 13.25 8.67 -25.06
CA LYS A 174 11.99 8.34 -25.75
C LYS A 174 10.82 9.17 -25.20
N GLY A 175 10.32 10.08 -26.04
CA GLY A 175 9.09 10.83 -25.82
C GLY A 175 9.09 11.83 -24.67
N LEU A 176 10.28 12.22 -24.23
CA LEU A 176 10.52 13.24 -23.22
C LEU A 176 11.42 14.31 -23.81
N GLN A 177 11.11 15.57 -23.54
CA GLN A 177 12.02 16.67 -23.85
C GLN A 177 11.94 17.75 -22.78
N PHE A 178 13.04 18.47 -22.59
CA PHE A 178 13.03 19.67 -21.77
C PHE A 178 12.49 20.88 -22.54
N SER A 179 11.80 21.75 -21.82
CA SER A 179 11.43 23.12 -22.22
C SER A 179 11.60 24.07 -21.04
N GLU A 180 11.90 25.34 -21.32
CA GLU A 180 12.06 26.35 -20.26
C GLU A 180 10.70 26.74 -19.66
N CYS A 181 10.68 26.97 -18.34
CA CYS A 181 9.54 27.56 -17.66
C CYS A 181 10.00 28.65 -16.67
N PRO A 182 9.13 29.55 -16.19
CA PRO A 182 9.52 30.57 -15.24
C PRO A 182 10.20 29.98 -13.99
N ASN A 183 11.45 30.40 -13.74
CA ASN A 183 12.28 29.98 -12.60
C ASN A 183 12.49 28.45 -12.51
N GLY A 184 12.61 27.78 -13.65
CA GLY A 184 12.80 26.34 -13.67
C GLY A 184 12.81 25.73 -15.06
N ILE A 185 12.70 24.40 -15.11
CA ILE A 185 12.60 23.64 -16.34
C ILE A 185 11.40 22.69 -16.29
N GLN A 186 10.79 22.48 -17.44
CA GLN A 186 9.68 21.58 -17.66
C GLN A 186 10.13 20.36 -18.47
N VAL A 187 9.60 19.19 -18.15
CA VAL A 187 9.65 18.00 -19.00
C VAL A 187 8.31 17.86 -19.70
N ASP A 188 8.34 17.95 -21.02
CA ASP A 188 7.22 17.69 -21.91
C ASP A 188 7.17 16.22 -22.29
N PHE A 189 5.97 15.65 -22.21
CA PHE A 189 5.68 14.30 -22.71
C PHE A 189 5.09 14.39 -24.12
N GLU A 190 5.35 13.41 -24.98
CA GLU A 190 4.95 13.36 -26.41
C GLU A 190 3.51 13.80 -26.73
N ASN A 191 2.55 13.59 -25.82
CA ASN A 191 1.13 13.95 -26.02
C ASN A 191 0.73 15.33 -25.47
N GLY A 192 1.68 16.15 -24.96
CA GLY A 192 1.52 17.55 -24.57
C GLY A 192 0.59 17.88 -23.39
N LYS A 193 -0.20 16.93 -22.87
CA LYS A 193 -1.18 17.17 -21.79
C LYS A 193 -0.59 17.09 -20.38
N LYS A 194 0.51 16.36 -20.24
CA LYS A 194 1.20 16.14 -18.95
C LYS A 194 2.48 16.94 -18.96
N HIS A 195 2.89 17.43 -17.80
CA HIS A 195 4.18 18.08 -17.65
C HIS A 195 4.73 17.83 -16.26
N PHE A 196 6.06 17.72 -16.19
CA PHE A 196 6.79 17.64 -14.93
C PHE A 196 7.60 18.93 -14.77
N LEU A 197 7.39 19.66 -13.69
CA LEU A 197 8.10 20.91 -13.41
C LEU A 197 9.20 20.69 -12.38
N ILE A 198 10.36 21.28 -12.63
CA ILE A 198 11.48 21.40 -11.71
C ILE A 198 11.73 22.89 -11.50
N GLN A 199 11.44 23.41 -10.30
CA GLN A 199 11.41 24.86 -10.06
C GLN A 199 12.24 25.26 -8.84
N THR A 200 12.93 26.39 -8.95
CA THR A 200 13.59 27.10 -7.86
C THR A 200 12.70 28.24 -7.34
N ASN A 201 13.09 28.86 -6.22
CA ASN A 201 12.38 30.03 -5.70
C ASN A 201 12.40 31.17 -6.74
N LYS A 202 11.28 31.89 -6.88
CA LYS A 202 11.12 32.99 -7.85
C LYS A 202 12.03 34.19 -7.56
N GLU A 203 12.53 34.29 -6.33
CA GLU A 203 13.48 35.33 -5.91
C GLU A 203 14.91 35.06 -6.40
N GLU A 204 15.21 33.84 -6.84
CA GLU A 204 16.52 33.46 -7.36
C GLU A 204 16.61 33.87 -8.84
N ASP A 205 17.62 34.69 -9.18
CA ASP A 205 17.91 35.03 -10.57
C ASP A 205 18.73 33.89 -11.20
N VAL A 206 18.09 33.10 -12.07
CA VAL A 206 18.65 31.89 -12.66
C VAL A 206 19.02 32.07 -14.14
N MET A 207 20.06 31.37 -14.56
CA MET A 207 20.43 31.17 -15.96
C MET A 207 20.21 29.70 -16.29
N ILE A 208 19.44 29.43 -17.34
CA ILE A 208 19.17 28.08 -17.81
C ILE A 208 19.81 27.92 -19.18
N SER A 209 20.54 26.82 -19.36
CA SER A 209 21.02 26.33 -20.65
C SER A 209 20.48 24.93 -20.82
N ALA A 210 19.57 24.75 -21.77
CA ALA A 210 18.91 23.47 -22.02
C ALA A 210 19.01 23.09 -23.50
N ASP A 211 19.25 21.79 -23.74
CA ASP A 211 18.88 21.14 -24.98
C ASP A 211 17.65 20.24 -24.75
N ARG A 212 17.20 19.52 -25.78
CA ARG A 212 16.01 18.67 -25.65
C ARG A 212 16.15 17.55 -24.60
N ARG A 213 17.36 17.16 -24.20
CA ARG A 213 17.64 16.00 -23.33
C ARG A 213 18.38 16.34 -22.05
N SER A 214 19.09 17.45 -22.00
CA SER A 214 19.90 17.83 -20.83
C SER A 214 19.73 19.31 -20.54
N TYR A 215 19.91 19.68 -19.27
CA TYR A 215 19.94 21.08 -18.88
C TYR A 215 20.96 21.33 -17.79
N HIS A 216 21.37 22.60 -17.71
CA HIS A 216 22.07 23.20 -16.58
C HIS A 216 21.30 24.45 -16.16
N LEU A 217 20.99 24.55 -14.87
CA LEU A 217 20.39 25.71 -14.22
C LEU A 217 21.40 26.23 -13.21
N ILE A 218 21.82 27.49 -13.34
CA ILE A 218 22.79 28.14 -12.46
C ILE A 218 22.13 29.35 -11.81
N VAL A 219 22.23 29.48 -10.49
CA VAL A 219 21.87 30.72 -9.78
C VAL A 219 22.97 31.73 -10.06
N LYS A 220 22.63 32.87 -10.68
CA LYS A 220 23.61 33.83 -11.20
C LYS A 220 24.41 34.53 -10.11
N LYS A 221 23.83 34.71 -8.93
CA LYS A 221 24.50 35.33 -7.79
C LYS A 221 25.16 34.26 -6.95
N PRO A 222 26.47 34.39 -6.63
CA PRO A 222 27.09 33.47 -5.71
C PRO A 222 26.56 33.71 -4.29
N ILE A 223 26.65 32.68 -3.46
CA ILE A 223 26.24 32.71 -2.06
C ILE A 223 27.50 32.88 -1.22
N ASP A 224 27.56 33.99 -0.49
CA ASP A 224 28.59 34.19 0.53
C ASP A 224 28.25 33.38 1.78
N LEU A 225 29.16 32.48 2.14
CA LEU A 225 29.07 31.55 3.26
C LEU A 225 30.22 31.80 4.24
N PRO A 226 29.97 32.48 5.36
CA PRO A 226 30.95 32.62 6.42
C PRO A 226 31.44 31.27 6.96
N ALA A 227 32.61 31.27 7.60
CA ALA A 227 33.15 30.08 8.26
C ALA A 227 32.15 29.52 9.29
N GLY A 228 31.83 28.23 9.21
CA GLY A 228 30.90 27.55 10.11
C GLY A 228 29.41 27.82 9.85
N GLU A 229 29.07 28.68 8.89
CA GLU A 229 27.68 28.98 8.54
C GLU A 229 27.13 28.05 7.45
N ALA A 230 25.81 27.91 7.42
CA ALA A 230 25.11 27.06 6.46
C ALA A 230 24.04 27.83 5.68
N ARG A 231 23.86 27.44 4.40
CA ARG A 231 22.78 27.93 3.55
C ARG A 231 21.88 26.79 3.10
N LYS A 232 20.56 27.05 3.05
CA LYS A 232 19.56 26.15 2.49
C LYS A 232 19.20 26.57 1.07
N LEU A 233 19.24 25.62 0.15
CA LEU A 233 18.69 25.70 -1.20
C LEU A 233 17.45 24.82 -1.28
N LYS A 234 16.50 25.20 -2.14
CA LYS A 234 15.22 24.51 -2.25
C LYS A 234 14.87 24.30 -3.71
N LEU A 235 14.34 23.13 -4.04
CA LEU A 235 13.87 22.76 -5.35
C LEU A 235 12.54 22.04 -5.22
N LEU A 236 11.55 22.43 -6.02
CA LEU A 236 10.26 21.76 -6.10
C LEU A 236 10.17 20.96 -7.38
N HIS A 237 9.62 19.76 -7.25
CA HIS A 237 9.37 18.82 -8.33
C HIS A 237 7.89 18.49 -8.34
N SER A 238 7.20 18.80 -9.44
CA SER A 238 5.74 18.70 -9.50
C SER A 238 5.28 17.99 -10.76
N TYR A 239 4.37 17.02 -10.65
CA TYR A 239 3.87 16.26 -11.80
C TYR A 239 2.37 16.43 -11.99
N TYR A 240 1.96 17.04 -13.11
CA TYR A 240 0.57 17.38 -13.39
C TYR A 240 0.03 16.64 -14.61
N PHE A 241 -1.27 16.35 -14.59
CA PHE A 241 -1.96 15.68 -15.70
C PHE A 241 -2.73 16.62 -16.63
N ASN A 242 -2.99 17.84 -16.18
CA ASN A 242 -3.71 18.86 -16.94
C ASN A 242 -3.36 20.28 -16.41
N PRO A 243 -3.71 21.35 -17.15
CA PRO A 243 -3.42 22.73 -16.74
C PRO A 243 -4.16 23.22 -15.48
N GLU A 244 -5.33 22.64 -15.16
CA GLU A 244 -6.11 23.03 -13.98
C GLU A 244 -5.40 22.59 -12.69
N GLU A 245 -4.93 21.35 -12.63
CA GLU A 245 -4.10 20.85 -11.53
C GLU A 245 -2.85 21.73 -11.35
N ALA A 246 -2.16 22.06 -12.45
CA ALA A 246 -0.99 22.91 -12.41
C ALA A 246 -1.32 24.32 -11.87
N SER A 247 -2.45 24.89 -12.28
CA SER A 247 -2.90 26.20 -11.80
C SER A 247 -3.23 26.18 -10.30
N LEU A 248 -3.93 25.16 -9.82
CA LEU A 248 -4.29 25.03 -8.40
C LEU A 248 -3.05 24.94 -7.51
N GLU A 249 -2.10 24.08 -7.91
CA GLU A 249 -0.86 23.88 -7.17
C GLU A 249 0.06 25.11 -7.23
N SER A 250 0.05 25.84 -8.36
CA SER A 250 0.90 27.03 -8.55
C SER A 250 0.67 28.12 -7.50
N ASN A 251 -0.53 28.16 -6.90
CA ASN A 251 -0.87 29.08 -5.81
C ASN A 251 -0.16 28.75 -4.49
N GLN A 252 0.32 27.51 -4.32
CA GLN A 252 0.97 27.02 -3.10
C GLN A 252 2.51 27.05 -3.19
N ILE A 253 3.07 27.18 -4.40
CA ILE A 253 4.51 27.10 -4.65
C ILE A 253 5.33 28.07 -3.80
N SER A 254 4.91 29.34 -3.69
CA SER A 254 5.62 30.34 -2.88
C SER A 254 5.64 29.96 -1.40
N ASP A 255 4.53 29.42 -0.91
CA ASP A 255 4.38 29.02 0.49
C ASP A 255 5.25 27.81 0.80
N TYR A 256 5.38 26.86 -0.15
CA TYR A 256 6.29 25.73 -0.01
C TYR A 256 7.75 26.16 0.15
N PHE A 257 8.19 27.18 -0.61
CA PHE A 257 9.51 27.75 -0.44
C PHE A 257 9.65 28.50 0.89
N ALA A 258 8.68 29.33 1.27
CA ALA A 258 8.74 30.14 2.48
C ALA A 258 8.69 29.30 3.78
N GLN A 259 7.97 28.17 3.76
CA GLN A 259 7.63 27.40 4.97
C GLN A 259 8.33 26.02 5.05
N SER A 260 9.45 25.82 4.35
CA SER A 260 10.11 24.49 4.27
C SER A 260 10.35 23.82 5.63
N ASP A 261 10.81 24.56 6.64
CA ASP A 261 11.04 24.00 7.99
C ASP A 261 9.74 23.49 8.65
N SER A 262 8.63 24.21 8.45
CA SER A 262 7.31 23.78 8.91
C SER A 262 6.87 22.52 8.18
N LEU A 263 7.11 22.42 6.87
CA LEU A 263 6.75 21.25 6.06
C LEU A 263 7.54 19.99 6.45
N PHE A 264 8.84 20.10 6.74
CA PHE A 264 9.63 18.99 7.29
C PHE A 264 9.13 18.58 8.68
N SER A 265 8.73 19.54 9.53
CA SER A 265 8.12 19.25 10.83
C SER A 265 6.77 18.53 10.67
N ALA A 266 5.91 19.00 9.76
CA ALA A 266 4.61 18.40 9.47
C ALA A 266 4.75 16.97 8.92
N ASN A 267 5.71 16.74 8.00
CA ASN A 267 6.05 15.40 7.53
C ASN A 267 6.45 14.47 8.68
N LYS A 268 7.36 14.92 9.56
CA LYS A 268 7.80 14.15 10.73
C LYS A 268 6.66 13.83 11.69
N ILE A 269 5.80 14.80 11.99
CA ILE A 269 4.63 14.62 12.86
C ILE A 269 3.67 13.58 12.27
N ARG A 270 3.36 13.71 10.98
CA ARG A 270 2.46 12.81 10.25
C ARG A 270 2.99 11.37 10.26
N TRP A 271 4.26 11.16 9.92
CA TRP A 271 4.87 9.84 9.91
C TRP A 271 5.01 9.25 11.32
N ASN A 272 5.39 10.04 12.33
CA ASN A 272 5.36 9.58 13.72
C ASN A 272 3.95 9.17 14.17
N GLY A 273 2.91 9.85 13.70
CA GLY A 273 1.51 9.49 13.94
C GLY A 273 1.15 8.12 13.35
N TYR A 274 1.51 7.87 12.08
CA TYR A 274 1.31 6.56 11.45
C TYR A 274 2.03 5.45 12.19
N LEU A 275 3.32 5.64 12.49
CA LEU A 275 4.13 4.63 13.15
C LEU A 275 3.69 4.38 14.58
N SER A 276 3.24 5.41 15.31
CA SER A 276 2.75 5.23 16.68
C SER A 276 1.54 4.29 16.70
N LYS A 277 0.57 4.50 15.81
CA LYS A 277 -0.60 3.64 15.67
C LYS A 277 -0.22 2.24 15.19
N ALA A 278 0.54 2.13 14.09
CA ALA A 278 0.93 0.84 13.52
C ALA A 278 1.77 -0.03 14.48
N LEU A 279 2.46 0.58 15.44
CA LEU A 279 3.29 -0.09 16.44
C LEU A 279 2.59 -0.26 17.80
N GLU A 280 1.31 0.10 17.90
CA GLU A 280 0.45 -0.05 19.07
C GLU A 280 -0.37 -1.33 18.93
N SER A 281 0.03 -2.36 19.70
CA SER A 281 -0.70 -3.62 19.85
C SER A 281 -0.19 -4.39 21.07
N LYS A 282 -1.07 -5.16 21.72
CA LYS A 282 -0.70 -6.13 22.77
C LYS A 282 -0.21 -7.46 22.22
N ASN A 283 -0.35 -7.71 20.92
CA ASN A 283 0.08 -8.94 20.27
C ASN A 283 1.59 -9.20 20.55
N PRO A 284 1.95 -10.37 21.11
CA PRO A 284 3.34 -10.69 21.45
C PRO A 284 4.31 -10.61 20.27
N LEU A 285 3.86 -10.86 19.03
CA LEU A 285 4.72 -10.78 17.85
C LEU A 285 5.30 -9.38 17.67
N LEU A 286 4.53 -8.32 17.92
CA LEU A 286 4.98 -6.93 17.76
C LEU A 286 5.89 -6.43 18.89
N ARG A 287 6.16 -7.25 19.92
CA ARG A 287 7.12 -6.91 20.98
C ARG A 287 8.56 -7.12 20.56
N LYS A 288 8.82 -7.99 19.57
CA LYS A 288 10.16 -8.28 19.05
C LYS A 288 10.67 -7.11 18.21
N ALA A 289 11.94 -6.72 18.35
CA ALA A 289 12.48 -5.52 17.72
C ALA A 289 12.49 -5.63 16.18
N GLU A 290 12.83 -6.80 15.66
CA GLU A 290 12.80 -7.16 14.24
C GLU A 290 11.38 -7.09 13.66
N ASN A 291 10.36 -7.52 14.41
CA ASN A 291 8.97 -7.45 13.98
C ASN A 291 8.44 -6.02 13.99
N ARG A 292 8.91 -5.17 14.91
CA ARG A 292 8.61 -3.72 14.87
C ARG A 292 9.18 -3.07 13.63
N LYS A 293 10.39 -3.44 13.22
CA LYS A 293 10.96 -3.01 11.93
C LYS A 293 10.11 -3.48 10.76
N LEU A 294 9.65 -4.73 10.77
CA LEU A 294 8.74 -5.25 9.74
C LEU A 294 7.40 -4.49 9.70
N ALA A 295 6.80 -4.14 10.84
CA ALA A 295 5.59 -3.32 10.85
C ALA A 295 5.81 -1.94 10.20
N VAL A 296 6.96 -1.30 10.46
CA VAL A 296 7.37 -0.06 9.77
C VAL A 296 7.53 -0.29 8.27
N LYS A 297 8.17 -1.39 7.86
CA LYS A 297 8.30 -1.82 6.45
C LYS A 297 6.94 -1.94 5.75
N CYS A 298 5.96 -2.51 6.44
CA CYS A 298 4.60 -2.63 5.92
C CYS A 298 3.93 -1.26 5.71
N VAL A 299 4.08 -0.34 6.68
CA VAL A 299 3.56 1.03 6.57
C VAL A 299 4.21 1.78 5.41
N GLU A 300 5.54 1.72 5.27
CA GLU A 300 6.25 2.33 4.16
C GLU A 300 5.80 1.78 2.80
N THR A 301 5.62 0.46 2.70
CA THR A 301 5.15 -0.21 1.48
C THR A 301 3.75 0.25 1.08
N LEU A 302 2.79 0.23 2.03
CA LEU A 302 1.41 0.63 1.79
C LEU A 302 1.31 2.12 1.38
N LEU A 303 2.00 3.01 2.10
CA LEU A 303 1.95 4.45 1.82
C LEU A 303 2.72 4.83 0.55
N THR A 304 3.76 4.09 0.18
CA THR A 304 4.45 4.31 -1.11
C THR A 304 3.58 3.92 -2.30
N ASN A 305 2.68 2.95 -2.14
CA ASN A 305 1.76 2.50 -3.18
C ASN A 305 0.45 3.32 -3.24
N TRP A 306 0.22 4.26 -2.31
CA TRP A 306 -0.92 5.16 -2.33
C TRP A 306 -0.87 6.14 -3.50
N ARG A 307 -1.95 6.25 -4.28
CA ARG A 307 -2.16 7.31 -5.27
C ARG A 307 -3.41 8.11 -4.98
N SER A 308 -3.31 9.41 -5.17
CA SER A 308 -4.42 10.34 -5.06
C SER A 308 -5.34 10.28 -6.28
N ALA A 309 -6.56 10.76 -6.12
CA ALA A 309 -7.50 10.94 -7.23
C ALA A 309 -6.83 11.69 -8.42
N ALA A 310 -6.98 11.12 -9.61
CA ALA A 310 -6.49 11.69 -10.87
C ALA A 310 -7.06 10.93 -12.08
N GLY A 311 -7.28 11.66 -13.18
CA GLY A 311 -7.85 11.06 -14.39
C GLY A 311 -9.28 10.58 -14.12
N ASP A 312 -9.56 9.31 -14.45
CA ASP A 312 -10.85 8.71 -14.17
C ASP A 312 -11.02 8.30 -12.69
N LEU A 313 -9.91 8.10 -11.95
CA LEU A 313 -9.94 7.72 -10.54
C LEU A 313 -10.39 8.90 -9.66
N LYS A 314 -11.61 8.82 -9.11
CA LYS A 314 -12.27 9.93 -8.38
C LYS A 314 -11.89 10.01 -6.90
N HIS A 315 -11.35 8.93 -6.35
CA HIS A 315 -10.89 8.83 -4.97
C HIS A 315 -9.49 8.23 -4.94
N ASP A 316 -8.76 8.56 -3.88
CA ASP A 316 -7.47 7.94 -3.56
C ASP A 316 -7.61 6.43 -3.38
N GLY A 317 -6.58 5.69 -3.75
CA GLY A 317 -6.48 4.24 -3.55
C GLY A 317 -5.05 3.77 -3.48
N VAL A 318 -4.85 2.46 -3.39
CA VAL A 318 -3.52 1.86 -3.22
C VAL A 318 -3.26 0.83 -4.31
N PHE A 319 -2.16 1.00 -5.05
CA PHE A 319 -1.69 0.02 -6.02
C PHE A 319 -1.29 -1.29 -5.33
N PRO A 320 -1.46 -2.47 -5.97
CA PRO A 320 -0.84 -3.70 -5.47
C PRO A 320 0.68 -3.56 -5.37
N SER A 321 1.33 -2.93 -6.35
CA SER A 321 2.72 -2.48 -6.26
C SER A 321 3.06 -1.46 -7.34
N ALA A 322 3.71 -0.36 -6.99
CA ALA A 322 4.26 0.57 -7.97
C ALA A 322 5.57 0.10 -8.64
N ALA A 323 6.15 -1.01 -8.17
CA ALA A 323 7.36 -1.63 -8.72
C ALA A 323 7.08 -2.57 -9.89
N TYR A 324 5.81 -2.77 -10.26
CA TYR A 324 5.40 -3.67 -11.33
C TYR A 324 4.47 -2.96 -12.30
N GLN A 325 4.84 -2.97 -13.58
CA GLN A 325 4.14 -2.23 -14.64
C GLN A 325 2.65 -2.59 -14.73
N GLY A 326 2.29 -3.84 -14.44
CA GLY A 326 0.89 -4.30 -14.51
C GLY A 326 0.01 -3.90 -13.32
N PHE A 327 0.52 -3.17 -12.32
CA PHE A 327 -0.22 -2.86 -11.08
C PHE A 327 -0.55 -1.37 -10.90
N TYR A 328 -0.62 -0.61 -12.00
CA TYR A 328 -0.86 0.84 -11.98
C TYR A 328 -2.35 1.19 -12.03
N GLY A 329 -3.12 0.53 -11.15
CA GLY A 329 -4.57 0.64 -11.00
C GLY A 329 -4.99 0.15 -9.60
N PHE A 330 -6.29 0.17 -9.32
CA PHE A 330 -6.84 -0.35 -8.06
C PHE A 330 -7.63 -1.62 -8.35
N TRP A 331 -7.29 -2.73 -7.68
CA TRP A 331 -7.98 -4.01 -7.77
C TRP A 331 -8.90 -4.17 -6.57
N SER A 332 -10.13 -4.59 -6.81
CA SER A 332 -11.13 -4.83 -5.77
C SER A 332 -10.60 -5.75 -4.66
N TRP A 333 -10.09 -6.94 -5.01
CA TRP A 333 -9.56 -7.90 -4.02
C TRP A 333 -8.48 -7.31 -3.12
N ASP A 334 -7.51 -6.62 -3.73
CA ASP A 334 -6.42 -5.95 -3.06
C ASP A 334 -6.92 -4.82 -2.16
N SER A 335 -7.82 -3.98 -2.67
CA SER A 335 -8.33 -2.80 -1.98
C SER A 335 -9.06 -3.16 -0.69
N TRP A 336 -9.81 -4.27 -0.65
CA TRP A 336 -10.45 -4.76 0.58
C TRP A 336 -9.41 -5.06 1.68
N LYS A 337 -8.36 -5.80 1.31
CA LYS A 337 -7.29 -6.24 2.22
C LYS A 337 -6.43 -5.07 2.70
N GLN A 338 -6.06 -4.19 1.76
CA GLN A 338 -5.30 -2.98 2.05
C GLN A 338 -6.07 -2.07 3.01
N ALA A 339 -7.38 -1.89 2.78
CA ALA A 339 -8.21 -1.02 3.60
C ALA A 339 -8.28 -1.47 5.06
N VAL A 340 -8.30 -2.79 5.34
CA VAL A 340 -8.28 -3.30 6.72
C VAL A 340 -6.99 -2.91 7.44
N ALA A 341 -5.82 -3.17 6.86
CA ALA A 341 -4.56 -2.77 7.48
C ALA A 341 -4.42 -1.24 7.60
N LEU A 342 -4.91 -0.49 6.61
CA LEU A 342 -4.90 0.97 6.63
C LEU A 342 -5.84 1.55 7.70
N ALA A 343 -6.93 0.89 8.06
CA ALA A 343 -7.86 1.37 9.07
C ALA A 343 -7.16 1.70 10.39
N HIS A 344 -6.16 0.88 10.76
CA HIS A 344 -5.39 1.01 12.00
C HIS A 344 -4.57 2.30 12.09
N PHE A 345 -3.91 2.72 11.00
CA PHE A 345 -2.95 3.84 11.05
C PHE A 345 -3.23 5.00 10.10
N GLN A 346 -4.00 4.77 9.02
CA GLN A 346 -4.40 5.78 8.04
C GLN A 346 -5.85 5.57 7.54
N PRO A 347 -6.85 5.69 8.45
CA PRO A 347 -8.23 5.33 8.15
C PRO A 347 -8.91 6.16 7.06
N GLN A 348 -8.44 7.39 6.80
CA GLN A 348 -9.00 8.21 5.73
C GLN A 348 -8.64 7.64 4.35
N LEU A 349 -7.42 7.12 4.19
CA LEU A 349 -7.06 6.40 2.97
C LEU A 349 -7.81 5.08 2.87
N ALA A 350 -8.02 4.36 3.99
CA ALA A 350 -8.84 3.14 3.98
C ALA A 350 -10.24 3.41 3.42
N LYS A 351 -10.92 4.46 3.91
CA LYS A 351 -12.24 4.90 3.39
C LYS A 351 -12.17 5.27 1.91
N SER A 352 -11.17 6.07 1.52
CA SER A 352 -10.99 6.47 0.13
C SER A 352 -10.76 5.27 -0.80
N ASN A 353 -9.95 4.30 -0.38
CA ASN A 353 -9.64 3.09 -1.15
C ASN A 353 -10.88 2.19 -1.33
N ILE A 354 -11.84 2.22 -0.40
CA ILE A 354 -13.13 1.57 -0.60
C ILE A 354 -13.99 2.37 -1.58
N ARG A 355 -14.09 3.69 -1.41
CA ARG A 355 -14.89 4.56 -2.28
C ARG A 355 -14.45 4.48 -3.74
N SER A 356 -13.14 4.43 -3.99
CA SER A 356 -12.58 4.38 -5.35
C SER A 356 -13.13 3.21 -6.15
N LEU A 357 -13.29 2.02 -5.56
CA LEU A 357 -13.89 0.87 -6.24
C LEU A 357 -15.40 1.01 -6.38
N PHE A 358 -16.08 1.52 -5.35
CA PHE A 358 -17.54 1.68 -5.38
C PHE A 358 -18.04 2.85 -6.23
N ASP A 359 -17.16 3.74 -6.70
CA ASP A 359 -17.45 4.67 -7.80
C ASP A 359 -17.74 3.94 -9.12
N TYR A 360 -17.25 2.70 -9.23
CA TYR A 360 -17.42 1.79 -10.36
C TYR A 360 -18.26 0.58 -9.97
N GLN A 361 -19.31 0.83 -9.18
CA GLN A 361 -20.40 -0.11 -9.02
C GLN A 361 -21.43 0.08 -10.13
N ASP A 362 -21.74 -0.98 -10.87
CA ASP A 362 -22.71 -0.90 -11.97
C ASP A 362 -24.18 -0.84 -11.48
N LYS A 363 -25.10 -0.74 -12.44
CA LYS A 363 -26.54 -0.71 -12.14
C LYS A 363 -27.07 -2.03 -11.54
N MET A 364 -26.41 -3.16 -11.81
CA MET A 364 -26.79 -4.48 -11.31
C MET A 364 -26.21 -4.77 -9.91
N GLY A 365 -25.20 -4.00 -9.49
CA GLY A 365 -24.54 -4.11 -8.20
C GLY A 365 -23.10 -4.60 -8.25
N MET A 366 -22.60 -5.04 -9.41
CA MET A 366 -21.23 -5.52 -9.57
C MET A 366 -20.24 -4.38 -9.36
N VAL A 367 -19.17 -4.64 -8.62
CA VAL A 367 -18.00 -3.76 -8.55
C VAL A 367 -16.97 -4.26 -9.56
N ALA A 368 -16.40 -3.37 -10.37
CA ALA A 368 -15.36 -3.74 -11.34
C ALA A 368 -14.17 -4.46 -10.67
N ASP A 369 -13.55 -5.40 -11.39
CA ASP A 369 -12.34 -6.09 -10.92
C ASP A 369 -11.22 -5.08 -10.66
N CYS A 370 -10.89 -4.28 -11.68
CA CYS A 370 -9.81 -3.32 -11.65
C CYS A 370 -10.16 -2.02 -12.36
N ILE A 371 -9.72 -0.89 -11.79
CA ILE A 371 -9.91 0.46 -12.32
C ILE A 371 -8.58 1.20 -12.46
N TYR A 372 -8.47 2.04 -13.48
CA TYR A 372 -7.24 2.72 -13.87
C TYR A 372 -7.43 4.23 -14.02
N PHE A 373 -6.31 4.94 -14.18
CA PHE A 373 -6.32 6.35 -14.57
C PHE A 373 -7.13 6.57 -15.86
N ASP A 374 -7.04 5.64 -16.81
CA ASP A 374 -7.78 5.65 -18.07
C ASP A 374 -8.95 4.67 -18.00
N ALA A 375 -10.18 5.19 -18.06
CA ALA A 375 -11.41 4.41 -17.95
C ALA A 375 -11.51 3.26 -18.97
N SER A 376 -10.86 3.41 -20.13
CA SER A 376 -10.90 2.42 -21.21
C SER A 376 -10.16 1.11 -20.86
N GLU A 377 -9.30 1.15 -19.85
CA GLU A 377 -8.51 0.01 -19.37
C GLU A 377 -9.19 -0.71 -18.19
N ASN A 378 -10.32 -0.17 -17.68
CA ASN A 378 -11.04 -0.78 -16.57
C ASN A 378 -11.53 -2.20 -16.93
N ASN A 379 -11.29 -3.16 -16.03
CA ASN A 379 -11.72 -4.53 -16.23
C ASN A 379 -13.11 -4.78 -15.63
N TRP A 380 -14.10 -5.00 -16.49
CA TRP A 380 -15.49 -5.35 -16.15
C TRP A 380 -15.84 -6.81 -16.46
N ARG A 381 -14.86 -7.63 -16.86
CA ARG A 381 -15.08 -9.03 -17.28
C ARG A 381 -15.39 -9.95 -16.10
N ASP A 382 -15.08 -9.50 -14.90
CA ASP A 382 -15.26 -10.17 -13.62
C ASP A 382 -15.28 -9.14 -12.49
N THR A 383 -15.56 -9.63 -11.28
CA THR A 383 -15.31 -8.90 -10.03
C THR A 383 -14.23 -9.63 -9.21
N LYS A 384 -14.23 -9.50 -7.88
CA LYS A 384 -13.42 -10.33 -6.98
C LYS A 384 -14.21 -10.73 -5.74
N ALA A 385 -13.72 -11.77 -5.05
CA ALA A 385 -14.38 -12.34 -3.88
C ALA A 385 -14.85 -11.29 -2.83
N PRO A 386 -16.02 -11.49 -2.19
CA PRO A 386 -16.75 -10.45 -1.46
C PRO A 386 -16.19 -10.21 -0.05
N LEU A 387 -15.13 -9.39 0.03
CA LEU A 387 -14.53 -8.93 1.29
C LEU A 387 -14.79 -7.44 1.59
N ALA A 388 -15.64 -6.77 0.80
CA ALA A 388 -15.91 -5.35 0.97
C ALA A 388 -16.62 -5.03 2.31
N ALA A 389 -17.60 -5.84 2.72
CA ALA A 389 -18.31 -5.63 3.98
C ALA A 389 -17.40 -5.84 5.20
N TRP A 390 -16.46 -6.79 5.11
CA TRP A 390 -15.40 -6.97 6.10
C TRP A 390 -14.59 -5.69 6.24
N ALA A 391 -14.09 -5.15 5.13
CA ALA A 391 -13.27 -3.94 5.15
C ALA A 391 -14.02 -2.73 5.71
N VAL A 392 -15.28 -2.51 5.32
CA VAL A 392 -16.11 -1.42 5.87
C VAL A 392 -16.35 -1.58 7.37
N LEU A 393 -16.61 -2.80 7.85
CA LEU A 393 -16.79 -3.07 9.27
C LEU A 393 -15.50 -2.84 10.07
N GLN A 394 -14.34 -3.25 9.54
CA GLN A 394 -13.04 -2.98 10.18
C GLN A 394 -12.75 -1.47 10.27
N ILE A 395 -13.01 -0.71 9.19
CA ILE A 395 -12.90 0.75 9.22
C ILE A 395 -13.81 1.35 10.29
N TYR A 396 -15.06 0.88 10.41
CA TYR A 396 -15.97 1.35 11.45
C TYR A 396 -15.47 1.02 12.86
N GLN A 397 -14.89 -0.16 13.08
CA GLN A 397 -14.34 -0.55 14.38
C GLN A 397 -13.23 0.39 14.83
N GLU A 398 -12.40 0.86 13.89
CA GLU A 398 -11.31 1.80 14.17
C GLU A 398 -11.76 3.27 14.28
N THR A 399 -12.74 3.70 13.48
CA THR A 399 -13.10 5.14 13.39
C THR A 399 -14.41 5.52 14.05
N HIS A 400 -15.28 4.54 14.34
CA HIS A 400 -16.67 4.73 14.77
C HIS A 400 -17.47 5.70 13.89
N ASP A 401 -17.17 5.75 12.59
CA ASP A 401 -17.78 6.70 11.66
C ASP A 401 -19.06 6.10 11.06
N LEU A 402 -20.19 6.43 11.68
CA LEU A 402 -21.50 5.98 11.23
C LEU A 402 -21.91 6.60 9.89
N ASP A 403 -21.40 7.76 9.51
CA ASP A 403 -21.78 8.38 8.23
C ASP A 403 -21.14 7.64 7.06
N PHE A 404 -19.90 7.16 7.22
CA PHE A 404 -19.29 6.23 6.27
C PHE A 404 -20.07 4.90 6.19
N VAL A 405 -20.57 4.38 7.31
CA VAL A 405 -21.43 3.17 7.29
C VAL A 405 -22.74 3.43 6.55
N LYS A 406 -23.41 4.57 6.78
CA LYS A 406 -24.63 4.97 6.06
C LYS A 406 -24.38 5.10 4.55
N GLU A 407 -23.24 5.64 4.16
CA GLU A 407 -22.82 5.78 2.76
C GLU A 407 -22.62 4.41 2.10
N MET A 408 -21.90 3.50 2.77
CA MET A 408 -21.45 2.25 2.18
C MET A 408 -22.48 1.12 2.26
N TYR A 409 -23.30 1.06 3.31
CA TYR A 409 -24.26 -0.01 3.52
C TYR A 409 -25.16 -0.31 2.30
N PRO A 410 -25.86 0.68 1.67
CA PRO A 410 -26.69 0.38 0.51
C PRO A 410 -25.90 -0.15 -0.70
N LYS A 411 -24.63 0.28 -0.86
CA LYS A 411 -23.75 -0.20 -1.93
C LYS A 411 -23.33 -1.65 -1.69
N LEU A 412 -22.98 -1.99 -0.44
CA LEU A 412 -22.66 -3.36 -0.03
C LEU A 412 -23.86 -4.30 -0.22
N VAL A 413 -25.06 -3.89 0.21
CA VAL A 413 -26.30 -4.67 0.02
C VAL A 413 -26.54 -4.94 -1.48
N LYS A 414 -26.34 -3.95 -2.34
CA LYS A 414 -26.49 -4.10 -3.78
C LYS A 414 -25.47 -5.09 -4.36
N TYR A 415 -24.21 -5.04 -3.89
CA TYR A 415 -23.17 -5.96 -4.34
C TYR A 415 -23.41 -7.39 -3.85
N HIS A 416 -23.85 -7.56 -2.60
CA HIS A 416 -24.27 -8.84 -2.04
C HIS A 416 -25.40 -9.48 -2.85
N ASN A 417 -26.43 -8.70 -3.18
CA ASN A 417 -27.56 -9.18 -3.97
C ASN A 417 -27.16 -9.54 -5.41
N TRP A 418 -26.16 -8.85 -5.98
CA TRP A 418 -25.66 -9.15 -7.32
C TRP A 418 -25.13 -10.59 -7.42
N TRP A 419 -24.40 -11.07 -6.40
CA TRP A 419 -23.89 -12.46 -6.37
C TRP A 419 -25.03 -13.47 -6.52
N TYR A 420 -26.04 -13.41 -5.67
CA TYR A 420 -27.18 -14.34 -5.75
C TYR A 420 -28.03 -14.19 -7.02
N GLN A 421 -28.01 -13.03 -7.66
CA GLN A 421 -28.75 -12.81 -8.91
C GLN A 421 -28.00 -13.26 -10.17
N ASN A 422 -26.66 -13.21 -10.15
CA ASN A 422 -25.83 -13.36 -11.35
C ASN A 422 -24.78 -14.47 -11.26
N ARG A 423 -24.61 -15.10 -10.09
CA ARG A 423 -23.59 -16.10 -9.78
C ARG A 423 -24.16 -17.26 -8.94
N ASP A 424 -25.46 -17.52 -9.04
CA ASP A 424 -26.13 -18.68 -8.44
C ASP A 424 -26.93 -19.37 -9.56
N HIS A 425 -26.24 -20.22 -10.33
CA HIS A 425 -26.75 -20.75 -11.59
C HIS A 425 -28.01 -21.61 -11.40
N ASP A 426 -28.00 -22.47 -10.36
CA ASP A 426 -29.10 -23.40 -10.07
C ASP A 426 -30.09 -22.88 -9.02
N ARG A 427 -29.86 -21.66 -8.48
CA ARG A 427 -30.70 -20.96 -7.50
C ARG A 427 -30.84 -21.71 -6.18
N ASN A 428 -29.80 -22.43 -5.78
CA ASN A 428 -29.80 -23.19 -4.54
C ASN A 428 -29.28 -22.39 -3.33
N GLY A 429 -28.84 -21.13 -3.55
CA GLY A 429 -28.29 -20.25 -2.52
C GLY A 429 -26.80 -20.45 -2.24
N LEU A 430 -26.09 -21.22 -3.07
CA LEU A 430 -24.65 -21.33 -3.13
C LEU A 430 -24.18 -20.68 -4.43
N CYS A 431 -23.24 -19.75 -4.33
CA CYS A 431 -22.74 -19.05 -5.51
C CYS A 431 -21.52 -19.74 -6.13
N GLU A 432 -21.28 -19.44 -7.40
CA GLU A 432 -20.10 -19.86 -8.16
C GLU A 432 -19.27 -18.66 -8.59
N TYR A 433 -17.97 -18.83 -8.77
CA TYR A 433 -17.18 -17.86 -9.52
C TYR A 433 -17.56 -17.91 -11.00
N GLY A 434 -17.40 -16.79 -11.69
CA GLY A 434 -17.92 -16.62 -13.04
C GLY A 434 -17.38 -15.42 -13.78
N SER A 435 -17.95 -15.11 -14.94
CA SER A 435 -17.53 -13.97 -15.75
C SER A 435 -18.73 -13.27 -16.39
N THR A 436 -18.54 -12.04 -16.82
CA THR A 436 -19.56 -11.24 -17.51
C THR A 436 -19.52 -11.43 -19.04
N ASP A 437 -18.49 -12.09 -19.56
CA ASP A 437 -18.27 -12.32 -20.99
C ASP A 437 -18.30 -13.82 -21.38
N GLY A 438 -18.46 -14.72 -20.41
CA GLY A 438 -18.51 -16.16 -20.63
C GLY A 438 -17.15 -16.84 -20.82
N THR A 439 -16.05 -16.11 -20.64
CA THR A 439 -14.71 -16.70 -20.69
C THR A 439 -14.34 -17.33 -19.36
N LEU A 440 -13.69 -18.50 -19.44
CA LEU A 440 -13.17 -19.18 -18.25
C LEU A 440 -11.99 -18.43 -17.61
N ILE A 441 -11.22 -17.68 -18.41
CA ILE A 441 -10.07 -16.94 -17.89
C ILE A 441 -10.50 -15.84 -16.91
N ALA A 442 -11.53 -15.05 -17.24
CA ALA A 442 -12.08 -14.03 -16.35
C ALA A 442 -12.76 -14.67 -15.14
N ALA A 443 -13.39 -15.84 -15.29
CA ALA A 443 -13.94 -16.56 -14.14
C ALA A 443 -12.87 -17.03 -13.16
N LYS A 444 -11.72 -17.47 -13.66
CA LYS A 444 -10.57 -17.80 -12.80
C LYS A 444 -10.00 -16.55 -12.14
N TRP A 445 -9.94 -15.42 -12.84
CA TRP A 445 -9.58 -14.13 -12.24
C TRP A 445 -10.54 -13.74 -11.12
N GLU A 446 -11.85 -13.96 -11.27
CA GLU A 446 -12.85 -13.62 -10.26
C GLU A 446 -12.59 -14.31 -8.90
N SER A 447 -12.03 -15.52 -8.95
CA SER A 447 -11.62 -16.27 -7.75
C SER A 447 -10.42 -15.65 -7.03
N GLY A 448 -9.62 -14.84 -7.74
CA GLY A 448 -8.32 -14.37 -7.29
C GLY A 448 -7.24 -15.46 -7.30
N MET A 449 -7.54 -16.67 -7.77
CA MET A 449 -6.62 -17.82 -7.84
C MET A 449 -6.50 -18.38 -9.26
N ASP A 450 -6.07 -17.52 -10.18
CA ASP A 450 -6.13 -17.64 -11.65
C ASP A 450 -5.76 -18.99 -12.26
N ASN A 451 -4.80 -19.69 -11.66
CA ASN A 451 -4.30 -20.95 -12.18
C ASN A 451 -4.30 -22.07 -11.12
N ALA A 452 -5.15 -21.97 -10.08
CA ALA A 452 -5.28 -23.04 -9.09
C ALA A 452 -5.76 -24.36 -9.73
N VAL A 453 -5.30 -25.48 -9.19
CA VAL A 453 -5.61 -26.83 -9.71
C VAL A 453 -7.12 -27.11 -9.72
N ARG A 454 -7.84 -26.58 -8.73
CA ARG A 454 -9.30 -26.74 -8.57
C ARG A 454 -10.13 -26.24 -9.76
N PHE A 455 -9.56 -25.45 -10.66
CA PHE A 455 -10.24 -24.92 -11.84
C PHE A 455 -9.73 -25.48 -13.17
N ASP A 456 -8.89 -26.52 -13.17
CA ASP A 456 -8.31 -27.09 -14.40
C ASP A 456 -9.38 -27.59 -15.37
N ASP A 457 -10.39 -28.28 -14.84
CA ASP A 457 -11.44 -28.95 -15.63
C ASP A 457 -12.79 -28.19 -15.61
N ALA A 458 -12.79 -26.97 -15.06
CA ALA A 458 -13.98 -26.13 -14.96
C ALA A 458 -14.50 -25.70 -16.32
N LYS A 459 -15.83 -25.61 -16.46
CA LYS A 459 -16.54 -25.18 -17.67
C LYS A 459 -17.49 -24.05 -17.35
N MET A 460 -17.72 -23.18 -18.32
CA MET A 460 -18.64 -22.05 -18.17
C MET A 460 -20.08 -22.44 -18.51
N LEU A 461 -21.00 -22.06 -17.63
CA LEU A 461 -22.45 -22.16 -17.78
C LEU A 461 -23.04 -20.76 -17.88
N LYS A 462 -23.96 -20.54 -18.81
CA LYS A 462 -24.59 -19.24 -19.02
C LYS A 462 -25.73 -19.03 -18.02
N ASN A 463 -25.69 -17.94 -17.26
CA ASN A 463 -26.77 -17.57 -16.33
C ASN A 463 -27.77 -16.64 -17.02
N ASN A 464 -27.27 -15.59 -17.67
CA ASN A 464 -28.08 -14.62 -18.40
C ASN A 464 -27.27 -13.95 -19.53
N ALA A 465 -27.73 -12.81 -20.06
CA ALA A 465 -27.07 -12.10 -21.15
C ALA A 465 -25.68 -11.52 -20.79
N HIS A 466 -25.42 -11.29 -19.50
CA HIS A 466 -24.25 -10.58 -18.98
C HIS A 466 -23.57 -11.32 -17.82
N ALA A 467 -23.89 -12.59 -17.61
CA ALA A 467 -23.35 -13.38 -16.50
C ALA A 467 -23.29 -14.87 -16.83
N TRP A 468 -22.17 -15.47 -16.44
CA TRP A 468 -21.86 -16.89 -16.52
C TRP A 468 -21.25 -17.34 -15.20
N SER A 469 -21.42 -18.61 -14.86
CA SER A 469 -20.82 -19.28 -13.69
C SER A 469 -19.94 -20.44 -14.15
N MET A 470 -18.93 -20.81 -13.38
CA MET A 470 -18.31 -22.12 -13.53
C MET A 470 -19.30 -23.22 -13.15
N ASN A 471 -19.13 -24.42 -13.69
CA ASN A 471 -19.93 -25.61 -13.34
C ASN A 471 -19.56 -26.23 -11.97
N GLN A 472 -19.07 -25.42 -11.04
CA GLN A 472 -18.68 -25.82 -9.69
C GLN A 472 -18.96 -24.70 -8.69
N GLU A 473 -19.42 -25.08 -7.51
CA GLU A 473 -19.56 -24.19 -6.37
C GLU A 473 -18.24 -24.18 -5.59
N SER A 474 -17.81 -22.98 -5.20
CA SER A 474 -16.53 -22.75 -4.55
C SER A 474 -16.70 -22.61 -3.03
N VAL A 475 -15.95 -23.38 -2.24
CA VAL A 475 -16.13 -23.39 -0.76
C VAL A 475 -15.74 -22.06 -0.12
N ASP A 476 -14.68 -21.44 -0.60
CA ASP A 476 -14.18 -20.12 -0.17
C ASP A 476 -15.17 -19.01 -0.52
N LEU A 477 -15.68 -18.94 -1.75
CA LEU A 477 -16.70 -17.94 -2.14
C LEU A 477 -17.90 -17.97 -1.19
N ASN A 478 -18.44 -19.15 -0.96
CA ASN A 478 -19.62 -19.32 -0.11
C ASN A 478 -19.31 -19.04 1.37
N ALA A 479 -18.10 -19.37 1.82
CA ALA A 479 -17.64 -18.99 3.15
C ALA A 479 -17.50 -17.46 3.30
N TYR A 480 -16.99 -16.76 2.28
CA TYR A 480 -16.95 -15.30 2.26
C TYR A 480 -18.36 -14.69 2.26
N LEU A 481 -19.30 -15.22 1.46
CA LEU A 481 -20.70 -14.76 1.47
C LEU A 481 -21.40 -15.01 2.82
N TYR A 482 -21.06 -16.11 3.52
CA TYR A 482 -21.51 -16.32 4.90
C TYR A 482 -20.95 -15.24 5.84
N ALA A 483 -19.66 -14.93 5.75
CA ALA A 483 -19.05 -13.88 6.56
C ALA A 483 -19.68 -12.51 6.24
N GLU A 484 -19.90 -12.22 4.97
CA GLU A 484 -20.54 -10.99 4.48
C GLU A 484 -21.96 -10.83 5.03
N LYS A 485 -22.80 -11.88 5.06
CA LYS A 485 -24.12 -11.80 5.70
C LYS A 485 -24.05 -11.39 7.17
N ASN A 486 -23.10 -11.94 7.92
CA ASN A 486 -22.91 -11.55 9.32
C ASN A 486 -22.42 -10.09 9.46
N GLN A 487 -21.56 -9.65 8.55
CA GLN A 487 -21.04 -8.28 8.52
C GLN A 487 -22.14 -7.28 8.14
N LEU A 488 -22.96 -7.59 7.13
CA LEU A 488 -24.14 -6.82 6.76
C LEU A 488 -25.14 -6.75 7.90
N ALA A 489 -25.37 -7.85 8.63
CA ALA A 489 -26.21 -7.82 9.82
C ALA A 489 -25.67 -6.87 10.90
N ALA A 490 -24.36 -6.90 11.16
CA ALA A 490 -23.72 -5.98 12.10
C ALA A 490 -23.86 -4.52 11.65
N LEU A 491 -23.58 -4.22 10.39
CA LEU A 491 -23.73 -2.87 9.82
C LEU A 491 -25.20 -2.41 9.84
N ALA A 492 -26.15 -3.30 9.57
CA ALA A 492 -27.58 -3.01 9.66
C ALA A 492 -28.00 -2.63 11.08
N LEU A 493 -27.51 -3.33 12.10
CA LEU A 493 -27.76 -2.99 13.51
C LEU A 493 -27.21 -1.61 13.88
N LEU A 494 -26.03 -1.23 13.37
CA LEU A 494 -25.47 0.11 13.57
C LEU A 494 -26.32 1.23 12.95
N LEU A 495 -27.19 0.88 12.01
CA LEU A 495 -28.10 1.79 11.31
C LEU A 495 -29.56 1.64 11.76
N ASP A 496 -29.80 0.96 12.89
CA ASP A 496 -31.14 0.68 13.43
C ASP A 496 -32.06 -0.12 12.47
N LYS A 497 -31.46 -0.90 11.55
CA LYS A 497 -32.16 -1.74 10.56
C LYS A 497 -32.32 -3.18 11.05
N THR A 498 -32.91 -3.36 12.23
CA THR A 498 -33.01 -4.66 12.92
C THR A 498 -33.69 -5.76 12.08
N ALA A 499 -34.71 -5.43 11.28
CA ALA A 499 -35.37 -6.41 10.42
C ALA A 499 -34.45 -6.96 9.30
N GLU A 500 -33.64 -6.10 8.69
CA GLU A 500 -32.64 -6.50 7.69
C GLU A 500 -31.56 -7.36 8.36
N ALA A 501 -31.09 -6.94 9.55
CA ALA A 501 -30.11 -7.68 10.32
C ALA A 501 -30.57 -9.12 10.64
N ASN A 502 -31.80 -9.27 11.14
CA ASN A 502 -32.38 -10.59 11.44
C ASN A 502 -32.49 -11.47 10.19
N THR A 503 -32.84 -10.87 9.04
CA THR A 503 -32.91 -11.58 7.76
C THR A 503 -31.54 -12.13 7.37
N TYR A 504 -30.50 -11.31 7.43
CA TYR A 504 -29.14 -11.75 7.12
C TYR A 504 -28.63 -12.82 8.09
N GLN A 505 -28.95 -12.73 9.37
CA GLN A 505 -28.57 -13.74 10.37
C GLN A 505 -29.20 -15.11 10.10
N GLU A 506 -30.50 -15.15 9.78
CA GLU A 506 -31.15 -16.43 9.44
C GLU A 506 -30.62 -17.02 8.13
N GLN A 507 -30.38 -16.18 7.12
CA GLN A 507 -29.75 -16.61 5.87
C GLN A 507 -28.31 -17.10 6.09
N ALA A 508 -27.53 -16.46 6.96
CA ALA A 508 -26.18 -16.89 7.31
C ALA A 508 -26.21 -18.24 8.04
N LYS A 509 -27.15 -18.45 8.95
CA LYS A 509 -27.33 -19.73 9.66
C LYS A 509 -27.63 -20.88 8.70
N SER A 510 -28.55 -20.67 7.74
CA SER A 510 -28.84 -21.64 6.68
C SER A 510 -27.59 -21.93 5.83
N LEU A 511 -26.92 -20.89 5.35
CA LEU A 511 -25.72 -21.02 4.51
C LEU A 511 -24.59 -21.75 5.24
N LYS A 512 -24.36 -21.46 6.52
CA LYS A 512 -23.38 -22.17 7.37
C LYS A 512 -23.63 -23.67 7.39
N GLN A 513 -24.88 -24.07 7.59
CA GLN A 513 -25.24 -25.49 7.62
C GLN A 513 -24.99 -26.15 6.25
N GLN A 514 -25.37 -25.47 5.16
CA GLN A 514 -25.11 -25.96 3.81
C GLN A 514 -23.60 -26.14 3.56
N ILE A 515 -22.78 -25.15 3.90
CA ILE A 515 -21.33 -25.23 3.68
C ILE A 515 -20.70 -26.34 4.53
N ALA A 516 -21.01 -26.36 5.83
CA ALA A 516 -20.45 -27.34 6.77
C ALA A 516 -20.81 -28.79 6.42
N THR A 517 -21.90 -29.03 5.68
CA THR A 517 -22.32 -30.37 5.25
C THR A 517 -21.93 -30.69 3.81
N LYS A 518 -22.21 -29.80 2.85
CA LYS A 518 -22.11 -30.09 1.41
C LYS A 518 -20.69 -29.99 0.85
N PHE A 519 -19.79 -29.25 1.51
CA PHE A 519 -18.40 -29.06 1.07
C PHE A 519 -17.40 -29.88 1.89
N TRP A 520 -17.88 -30.68 2.86
CA TRP A 520 -17.04 -31.43 3.77
C TRP A 520 -16.92 -32.89 3.36
N ASP A 521 -15.69 -33.39 3.26
CA ASP A 521 -15.42 -34.80 3.09
C ASP A 521 -14.94 -35.43 4.41
N GLU A 522 -15.76 -36.30 4.99
CA GLU A 522 -15.40 -37.01 6.24
C GLU A 522 -14.21 -37.97 6.03
N GLN A 523 -14.01 -38.50 4.82
CA GLN A 523 -12.98 -39.50 4.56
C GLN A 523 -11.57 -38.89 4.60
N THR A 524 -11.37 -37.76 3.94
CA THR A 524 -10.08 -37.04 3.92
C THR A 524 -9.97 -36.02 5.04
N GLY A 525 -11.08 -35.65 5.70
CA GLY A 525 -11.08 -34.69 6.80
C GLY A 525 -10.81 -33.25 6.35
N PHE A 526 -11.31 -32.86 5.17
CA PHE A 526 -11.05 -31.56 4.58
C PHE A 526 -12.26 -31.00 3.81
N PHE A 527 -12.22 -29.70 3.51
CA PHE A 527 -13.26 -29.03 2.72
C PHE A 527 -12.84 -28.89 1.25
N TYR A 528 -13.77 -29.08 0.33
CA TYR A 528 -13.54 -29.04 -1.11
C TYR A 528 -14.69 -28.37 -1.84
N ASP A 529 -14.40 -27.85 -3.03
CA ASP A 529 -15.42 -27.46 -4.01
C ASP A 529 -16.34 -28.62 -4.39
N ARG A 530 -17.48 -28.27 -4.99
CA ARG A 530 -18.51 -29.24 -5.37
C ARG A 530 -18.92 -29.02 -6.82
N ALA A 531 -19.02 -30.10 -7.59
CA ALA A 531 -19.56 -30.05 -8.94
C ALA A 531 -21.05 -29.71 -8.93
N LEU A 532 -21.48 -28.75 -9.74
CA LEU A 532 -22.88 -28.29 -9.76
C LEU A 532 -23.81 -29.41 -10.24
N GLU A 533 -23.47 -30.10 -11.33
CA GLU A 533 -24.32 -31.11 -11.97
C GLU A 533 -24.61 -32.34 -11.09
N THR A 534 -23.60 -32.83 -10.39
CA THR A 534 -23.70 -34.12 -9.66
C THR A 534 -23.77 -33.94 -8.16
N GLY A 535 -23.38 -32.76 -7.68
CA GLY A 535 -23.23 -32.48 -6.28
C GLY A 535 -22.11 -33.20 -5.55
N LYS A 536 -21.20 -33.83 -6.29
CA LYS A 536 -20.04 -34.53 -5.72
C LYS A 536 -18.93 -33.54 -5.40
N LEU A 537 -18.20 -33.83 -4.33
CA LEU A 537 -17.00 -33.09 -3.95
C LEU A 537 -15.89 -33.31 -4.98
N LEU A 538 -15.18 -32.23 -5.30
CA LEU A 538 -14.01 -32.20 -6.17
C LEU A 538 -12.75 -32.46 -5.34
N THR A 539 -12.58 -33.69 -4.87
CA THR A 539 -11.49 -34.11 -3.96
C THR A 539 -10.13 -34.29 -4.66
N ILE A 540 -9.96 -33.69 -5.85
CA ILE A 540 -8.76 -33.83 -6.68
C ILE A 540 -7.52 -33.16 -6.07
N GLN A 541 -7.70 -32.20 -5.16
CA GLN A 541 -6.61 -31.42 -4.56
C GLN A 541 -7.02 -30.87 -3.20
N GLN A 542 -6.04 -30.70 -2.31
CA GLN A 542 -6.20 -29.94 -1.07
C GLN A 542 -5.49 -28.59 -1.26
N GLY A 543 -6.23 -27.48 -1.18
CA GLY A 543 -5.71 -26.14 -1.36
C GLY A 543 -6.18 -25.17 -0.27
N ALA A 544 -5.86 -23.89 -0.47
CA ALA A 544 -6.12 -22.84 0.51
C ALA A 544 -7.60 -22.60 0.83
N GLU A 545 -8.48 -22.90 -0.12
CA GLU A 545 -9.92 -22.80 0.06
C GLU A 545 -10.44 -23.65 1.22
N GLY A 546 -9.78 -24.78 1.51
CA GLY A 546 -10.26 -25.75 2.49
C GLY A 546 -10.15 -25.31 3.96
N TRP A 547 -9.37 -24.26 4.27
CA TRP A 547 -9.32 -23.67 5.61
C TRP A 547 -10.08 -22.36 5.75
N ILE A 548 -10.65 -21.81 4.67
CA ILE A 548 -11.51 -20.63 4.75
C ILE A 548 -12.76 -20.87 5.64
N PRO A 549 -13.37 -22.08 5.69
CA PRO A 549 -14.41 -22.38 6.68
C PRO A 549 -13.97 -22.30 8.15
N LEU A 550 -12.67 -22.42 8.45
CA LEU A 550 -12.14 -22.17 9.80
C LEU A 550 -12.00 -20.66 10.04
N TYR A 551 -11.46 -19.92 9.08
CA TYR A 551 -11.35 -18.46 9.16
C TYR A 551 -12.71 -17.81 9.41
N THR A 552 -13.74 -18.24 8.69
CA THR A 552 -15.10 -17.70 8.78
C THR A 552 -15.93 -18.33 9.90
N LYS A 553 -15.37 -19.23 10.73
CA LYS A 553 -16.06 -19.89 11.85
C LYS A 553 -17.29 -20.73 11.43
N ILE A 554 -17.25 -21.32 10.25
CA ILE A 554 -18.29 -22.22 9.70
C ILE A 554 -18.10 -23.64 10.25
N ALA A 555 -16.86 -24.13 10.25
CA ALA A 555 -16.55 -25.50 10.63
C ALA A 555 -17.04 -25.86 12.04
N SER A 556 -17.42 -27.12 12.26
CA SER A 556 -17.56 -27.64 13.63
C SER A 556 -16.18 -27.81 14.28
N LYS A 557 -16.14 -27.98 15.61
CA LYS A 557 -14.87 -28.28 16.32
C LYS A 557 -14.19 -29.55 15.80
N LYS A 558 -14.96 -30.57 15.43
CA LYS A 558 -14.44 -31.83 14.85
C LYS A 558 -13.79 -31.57 13.49
N GLN A 559 -14.49 -30.84 12.61
CA GLN A 559 -13.98 -30.49 11.29
C GLN A 559 -12.72 -29.62 11.38
N ALA A 560 -12.72 -28.61 12.26
CA ALA A 560 -11.57 -27.76 12.47
C ALA A 560 -10.34 -28.53 13.00
N ALA A 561 -10.55 -29.50 13.91
CA ALA A 561 -9.47 -30.35 14.38
C ALA A 561 -8.88 -31.25 13.27
N ALA A 562 -9.73 -31.77 12.38
CA ALA A 562 -9.27 -32.56 11.23
C ALA A 562 -8.49 -31.71 10.21
N VAL A 563 -9.00 -30.52 9.85
CA VAL A 563 -8.27 -29.56 8.99
C VAL A 563 -6.95 -29.14 9.64
N ARG A 564 -6.94 -28.85 10.94
CA ARG A 564 -5.72 -28.53 11.70
C ARG A 564 -4.66 -29.60 11.54
N ASN A 565 -5.03 -30.89 11.62
CA ASN A 565 -4.05 -31.98 11.49
C ASN A 565 -3.37 -31.99 10.11
N ILE A 566 -4.09 -31.59 9.06
CA ILE A 566 -3.54 -31.44 7.70
C ILE A 566 -2.67 -30.18 7.60
N LEU A 567 -3.10 -29.07 8.23
CA LEU A 567 -2.35 -27.80 8.20
C LEU A 567 -0.99 -27.89 8.90
N VAL A 568 -0.89 -28.68 9.99
CA VAL A 568 0.37 -28.87 10.73
C VAL A 568 1.25 -30.00 10.20
N ASP A 569 0.81 -30.69 9.14
CA ASP A 569 1.58 -31.74 8.49
C ASP A 569 2.69 -31.13 7.63
N SER A 570 3.95 -31.42 7.97
CA SER A 570 5.13 -30.87 7.29
C SER A 570 5.34 -31.43 5.88
N THR A 571 4.68 -32.53 5.53
CA THR A 571 4.66 -33.06 4.16
C THR A 571 3.63 -32.36 3.27
N LYS A 572 2.74 -31.57 3.87
CA LYS A 572 1.64 -30.88 3.18
C LYS A 572 1.73 -29.36 3.28
N PHE A 573 1.22 -28.79 4.37
CA PHE A 573 1.04 -27.34 4.51
C PHE A 573 1.96 -26.70 5.56
N ALA A 574 2.53 -27.46 6.49
CA ALA A 574 3.56 -26.98 7.39
C ALA A 574 4.96 -27.13 6.78
N SER A 575 5.11 -26.75 5.50
CA SER A 575 6.41 -26.67 4.81
C SER A 575 7.33 -25.64 5.47
N TYR A 576 8.58 -25.53 4.99
CA TYR A 576 9.57 -24.58 5.49
C TYR A 576 8.96 -23.18 5.68
N MET A 577 8.35 -22.63 4.63
CA MET A 577 7.40 -21.54 4.75
C MET A 577 5.97 -22.11 4.65
N PRO A 578 5.14 -22.04 5.71
CA PRO A 578 3.87 -22.77 5.76
C PRO A 578 2.77 -22.12 4.92
N PHE A 579 1.67 -22.85 4.77
CA PHE A 579 0.48 -22.51 3.96
C PHE A 579 0.77 -22.30 2.45
N PRO A 580 1.44 -23.25 1.78
CA PRO A 580 1.43 -23.26 0.32
C PRO A 580 -0.02 -23.31 -0.19
N THR A 581 -0.28 -22.65 -1.32
CA THR A 581 -1.64 -22.60 -1.92
C THR A 581 -2.19 -23.95 -2.36
N LEU A 582 -1.32 -24.96 -2.46
CA LEU A 582 -1.63 -26.34 -2.81
C LEU A 582 -0.77 -27.23 -1.91
N ALA A 583 -1.32 -28.33 -1.40
CA ALA A 583 -0.58 -29.28 -0.57
C ALA A 583 0.73 -29.72 -1.25
N ALA A 584 1.85 -29.71 -0.50
CA ALA A 584 3.17 -29.95 -1.05
C ALA A 584 3.41 -31.37 -1.59
N ASP A 585 2.59 -32.34 -1.16
CA ASP A 585 2.60 -33.73 -1.62
C ASP A 585 1.77 -33.95 -2.90
N HIS A 586 1.07 -32.94 -3.39
CA HIS A 586 0.24 -33.06 -4.59
C HIS A 586 1.07 -33.10 -5.88
N ALA A 587 0.71 -33.97 -6.84
CA ALA A 587 1.49 -34.18 -8.08
C ALA A 587 1.66 -32.93 -8.96
N LYS A 588 0.72 -31.98 -8.89
CA LYS A 588 0.78 -30.69 -9.61
C LYS A 588 1.44 -29.55 -8.79
N PHE A 589 2.01 -29.85 -7.62
CA PHE A 589 2.73 -28.87 -6.80
C PHE A 589 3.94 -28.33 -7.57
N ASN A 590 3.95 -27.02 -7.77
CA ASN A 590 4.98 -26.30 -8.50
C ASN A 590 5.36 -25.04 -7.70
N PRO A 591 6.28 -25.16 -6.74
CA PRO A 591 6.59 -24.10 -5.78
C PRO A 591 7.33 -22.90 -6.39
N LEU A 592 7.90 -23.05 -7.60
CA LEU A 592 8.69 -22.00 -8.24
C LEU A 592 7.94 -21.25 -9.34
N LYS A 593 7.20 -21.96 -10.19
CA LYS A 593 6.51 -21.38 -11.37
C LYS A 593 5.00 -21.60 -11.35
N GLY A 594 4.46 -22.14 -10.26
CA GLY A 594 3.08 -22.54 -10.15
C GLY A 594 2.11 -21.41 -9.82
N TYR A 595 2.57 -20.26 -9.31
CA TYR A 595 1.75 -19.13 -8.85
C TYR A 595 0.70 -19.53 -7.79
N TRP A 596 -0.48 -20.04 -8.14
CA TRP A 596 -1.46 -20.62 -7.22
C TRP A 596 -1.37 -22.16 -7.07
N ARG A 597 -0.24 -22.76 -7.47
CA ARG A 597 0.02 -24.21 -7.36
C ARG A 597 1.15 -24.55 -6.40
N GLY A 598 1.33 -23.77 -5.35
CA GLY A 598 2.39 -24.06 -4.37
C GLY A 598 2.95 -22.84 -3.65
N PRO A 599 3.26 -21.72 -4.32
CA PRO A 599 3.71 -20.51 -3.63
C PRO A 599 2.82 -20.12 -2.46
N VAL A 600 3.44 -19.61 -1.40
CA VAL A 600 2.79 -19.13 -0.19
C VAL A 600 2.37 -17.69 -0.42
N TRP A 601 1.07 -17.44 -0.28
CA TRP A 601 0.49 -16.10 -0.32
C TRP A 601 0.07 -15.70 1.09
N ILE A 602 0.50 -14.51 1.51
CA ILE A 602 0.43 -14.11 2.93
C ILE A 602 -1.01 -13.90 3.41
N ASP A 603 -1.91 -13.51 2.52
CA ASP A 603 -3.35 -13.44 2.81
C ASP A 603 -3.94 -14.82 3.14
N GLN A 604 -3.65 -15.83 2.32
CA GLN A 604 -4.14 -17.19 2.55
C GLN A 604 -3.53 -17.80 3.81
N ALA A 605 -2.25 -17.54 4.05
CA ALA A 605 -1.56 -17.96 5.26
C ALA A 605 -2.15 -17.28 6.52
N TYR A 606 -2.43 -15.98 6.44
CA TYR A 606 -3.11 -15.23 7.51
C TYR A 606 -4.50 -15.80 7.79
N PHE A 607 -5.31 -16.11 6.76
CA PHE A 607 -6.62 -16.75 6.96
C PHE A 607 -6.49 -18.12 7.63
N GLY A 608 -5.46 -18.91 7.27
CA GLY A 608 -5.15 -20.17 7.94
C GLY A 608 -4.82 -19.98 9.42
N ILE A 609 -3.95 -19.02 9.75
CA ILE A 609 -3.56 -18.69 11.13
C ILE A 609 -4.76 -18.22 11.95
N LYS A 610 -5.55 -17.25 11.46
CA LYS A 610 -6.76 -16.79 12.14
C LYS A 610 -7.79 -17.92 12.26
N GLY A 611 -7.89 -18.79 11.27
CA GLY A 611 -8.71 -19.99 11.31
C GLY A 611 -8.31 -20.93 12.46
N LEU A 612 -7.01 -21.18 12.64
CA LEU A 612 -6.52 -21.97 13.77
C LEU A 612 -6.81 -21.29 15.13
N GLN A 613 -6.57 -19.99 15.24
CA GLN A 613 -6.86 -19.20 16.44
C GLN A 613 -8.34 -19.22 16.81
N ASN A 614 -9.23 -19.04 15.84
CA ASN A 614 -10.69 -19.07 16.02
C ASN A 614 -11.22 -20.35 16.66
N TYR A 615 -10.48 -21.46 16.58
CA TYR A 615 -10.83 -22.76 17.14
C TYR A 615 -9.95 -23.17 18.33
N GLY A 616 -9.12 -22.26 18.86
CA GLY A 616 -8.31 -22.48 20.05
C GLY A 616 -6.99 -23.20 19.81
N PHE A 617 -6.56 -23.38 18.56
CA PHE A 617 -5.27 -24.00 18.20
C PHE A 617 -4.11 -23.00 18.27
N LYS A 618 -4.06 -22.21 19.34
CA LYS A 618 -3.14 -21.08 19.51
C LYS A 618 -1.67 -21.47 19.36
N LYS A 619 -1.27 -22.59 19.97
CA LYS A 619 0.13 -23.06 19.90
C LYS A 619 0.59 -23.33 18.47
N ASP A 620 -0.27 -23.94 17.65
CA ASP A 620 0.05 -24.21 16.25
C ASP A 620 0.05 -22.92 15.43
N ALA A 621 -0.94 -22.04 15.66
CA ALA A 621 -1.01 -20.74 15.01
C ALA A 621 0.23 -19.88 15.30
N ASP A 622 0.66 -19.81 16.56
CA ASP A 622 1.86 -19.08 16.98
C ASP A 622 3.12 -19.64 16.29
N ALA A 623 3.30 -20.96 16.30
CA ALA A 623 4.46 -21.60 15.66
C ALA A 623 4.50 -21.37 14.13
N LEU A 624 3.37 -21.51 13.45
CA LEU A 624 3.28 -21.27 12.01
C LEU A 624 3.46 -19.78 11.66
N SER A 625 2.98 -18.87 12.50
CA SER A 625 3.22 -17.43 12.37
C SER A 625 4.71 -17.09 12.48
N GLU A 626 5.40 -17.65 13.47
CA GLU A 626 6.84 -17.46 13.60
C GLU A 626 7.60 -18.00 12.39
N ASN A 627 7.23 -19.17 11.87
CA ASN A 627 7.83 -19.74 10.66
C ASN A 627 7.63 -18.83 9.43
N LEU A 628 6.44 -18.27 9.21
CA LEU A 628 6.21 -17.33 8.10
C LEU A 628 7.14 -16.11 8.18
N LEU A 629 7.30 -15.54 9.37
CA LEU A 629 8.11 -14.33 9.57
C LEU A 629 9.60 -14.60 9.43
N GLN A 630 10.09 -15.71 9.99
CA GLN A 630 11.51 -16.06 9.99
C GLN A 630 11.99 -16.65 8.67
N HIS A 631 11.12 -17.34 7.93
CA HIS A 631 11.50 -18.06 6.72
C HIS A 631 11.19 -17.30 5.43
N ALA A 632 10.55 -16.13 5.47
CA ALA A 632 10.44 -15.26 4.31
C ALA A 632 11.80 -14.57 4.04
N GLU A 633 12.45 -14.93 2.93
CA GLU A 633 13.81 -14.49 2.59
C GLU A 633 13.93 -12.95 2.61
N GLY A 634 14.86 -12.45 3.43
CA GLY A 634 15.16 -11.02 3.58
C GLY A 634 14.06 -10.17 4.24
N LEU A 635 12.93 -10.76 4.65
CA LEU A 635 11.78 -10.01 5.18
C LEU A 635 12.12 -9.20 6.43
N LEU A 636 12.91 -9.78 7.35
CA LEU A 636 13.35 -9.13 8.59
C LEU A 636 14.61 -8.26 8.42
N GLU A 637 15.18 -8.25 7.22
CA GLU A 637 16.33 -7.42 6.81
C GLU A 637 15.83 -6.19 6.06
N ASP A 638 16.48 -5.78 4.96
CA ASP A 638 16.12 -4.62 4.14
C ASP A 638 15.44 -4.97 2.81
N ALA A 639 15.23 -6.27 2.54
CA ALA A 639 14.59 -6.72 1.31
C ALA A 639 13.12 -6.28 1.23
N PRO A 640 12.60 -6.04 0.01
CA PRO A 640 11.21 -5.67 -0.19
C PRO A 640 10.25 -6.80 0.15
N ILE A 641 9.03 -6.44 0.59
CA ILE A 641 7.92 -7.38 0.75
C ILE A 641 7.50 -7.89 -0.63
N ARG A 642 7.26 -9.19 -0.75
CA ARG A 642 6.99 -9.87 -2.03
C ARG A 642 5.52 -10.27 -2.14
N GLU A 643 5.10 -10.50 -3.37
CA GLU A 643 3.74 -10.95 -3.69
C GLU A 643 3.46 -12.35 -3.12
N ASN A 644 4.37 -13.29 -3.36
CA ASN A 644 4.34 -14.63 -2.80
C ASN A 644 5.75 -15.19 -2.62
N TYR A 645 5.83 -16.33 -1.95
CA TYR A 645 7.11 -16.91 -1.51
C TYR A 645 7.19 -18.41 -1.81
N HIS A 646 8.41 -18.88 -2.04
CA HIS A 646 8.67 -20.29 -2.31
C HIS A 646 8.53 -21.12 -1.02
N PRO A 647 7.60 -22.08 -0.93
CA PRO A 647 7.27 -22.79 0.31
C PRO A 647 8.41 -23.63 0.90
N LEU A 648 9.38 -24.05 0.07
CA LEU A 648 10.48 -24.91 0.52
C LEU A 648 11.79 -24.16 0.81
N THR A 649 11.88 -22.88 0.42
CA THR A 649 13.15 -22.12 0.53
C THR A 649 12.96 -20.71 1.08
N GLY A 650 11.73 -20.21 1.18
CA GLY A 650 11.47 -18.84 1.61
C GLY A 650 11.69 -17.77 0.55
N LYS A 651 12.20 -18.14 -0.62
CA LYS A 651 12.58 -17.19 -1.67
C LYS A 651 11.41 -16.33 -2.11
N GLY A 652 11.63 -15.03 -2.19
CA GLY A 652 10.65 -14.08 -2.71
C GLY A 652 10.35 -14.26 -4.19
N LEU A 653 9.08 -14.34 -4.58
CA LEU A 653 8.62 -14.56 -5.96
C LEU A 653 7.73 -13.40 -6.45
N ASN A 654 7.65 -13.25 -7.78
CA ASN A 654 6.85 -12.25 -8.50
C ASN A 654 7.11 -10.79 -8.08
N ALA A 655 6.09 -9.98 -7.80
CA ALA A 655 6.27 -8.54 -7.58
C ALA A 655 6.98 -8.19 -6.25
N ASN A 656 7.71 -7.07 -6.28
CA ASN A 656 8.29 -6.42 -5.10
C ASN A 656 7.33 -5.38 -4.51
N HIS A 657 7.56 -4.97 -3.26
CA HIS A 657 6.81 -3.91 -2.56
C HIS A 657 5.30 -4.14 -2.61
N PHE A 658 4.87 -5.36 -2.29
CA PHE A 658 3.50 -5.79 -2.53
C PHE A 658 2.54 -5.46 -1.38
N SER A 659 1.48 -4.72 -1.68
CA SER A 659 0.58 -4.08 -0.72
C SER A 659 -0.23 -5.06 0.12
N TRP A 660 -0.84 -6.09 -0.45
CA TRP A 660 -1.63 -7.00 0.40
C TRP A 660 -0.75 -7.84 1.32
N SER A 661 0.50 -8.11 0.93
CA SER A 661 1.43 -8.88 1.75
C SER A 661 1.85 -8.00 2.93
N ALA A 662 2.14 -6.72 2.66
CA ALA A 662 2.35 -5.72 3.69
C ALA A 662 1.14 -5.60 4.64
N ALA A 663 -0.08 -5.57 4.10
CA ALA A 663 -1.30 -5.51 4.88
C ALA A 663 -1.42 -6.72 5.83
N HIS A 664 -1.28 -7.95 5.32
CA HIS A 664 -1.44 -9.15 6.13
C HIS A 664 -0.28 -9.42 7.07
N PHE A 665 0.96 -9.05 6.72
CA PHE A 665 2.05 -9.07 7.70
C PHE A 665 1.79 -8.06 8.82
N LEU A 666 1.31 -6.85 8.50
CA LEU A 666 0.96 -5.88 9.53
C LEU A 666 -0.14 -6.41 10.44
N MET A 667 -1.24 -6.92 9.88
CA MET A 667 -2.35 -7.52 10.64
C MET A 667 -1.89 -8.73 11.47
N LEU A 668 -1.03 -9.60 10.94
CA LEU A 668 -0.47 -10.71 11.70
C LEU A 668 0.29 -10.23 12.94
N LEU A 669 0.99 -9.10 12.83
CA LEU A 669 1.73 -8.49 13.92
C LEU A 669 0.84 -7.68 14.88
N SER A 670 -0.22 -7.03 14.39
CA SER A 670 -1.01 -6.06 15.16
C SER A 670 -2.31 -6.61 15.73
N ASP A 671 -2.93 -7.61 15.11
CA ASP A 671 -4.25 -8.08 15.54
C ASP A 671 -4.16 -8.73 16.92
N GLU A 672 -4.99 -8.25 17.85
CA GLU A 672 -5.18 -8.87 19.16
C GLU A 672 -6.15 -10.05 19.04
N GLU A 673 -6.04 -11.03 19.95
CA GLU A 673 -6.94 -12.21 20.01
C GLU A 673 -8.32 -11.88 20.59
#